data_AF-A0AA89C1F3-F1
#
_entry.id   AF-A0AA89C1F3-F1
#
_cell.length_a   1.000
_cell.length_b   1.000
_cell.length_c   1.000
_cell.angle_alpha   90.00
_cell.angle_beta   90.00
_cell.angle_gamma   90.00
#
_symmetry.space_group_name_H-M   'P 1'
#
loop_
_entity.id
_entity.type
_entity.pdbx_description
1 polymer ?
#
loop_
_entity_poly.entity_id
_entity_poly.type
_entity_poly.pdbx_seq_one_letter_code
_entity_poly.pdbx_strand_id
1 'polypeptide(L)'
;MSDEQLHAEIKQAIARHINCLSDDNRNKRKLALQGLHKEILERKPEVDPDTLQAVLADIIKSVLNTVSDPVEKCRELSINLIQDFSKRIPNPSGNLSYVIPVIATRLGQQEIIEPSEELRLQLVELLFHLVEWDVIQNGNGKPVETVVPHLAQRLFDDSPAVRKAVIKIVGHWLLDLPDRYSYHHKLMPLLMTGLSDEQPEIAELADSLWYDVGLKYEKENEEELKDKLDFAKPAPAHYPPKVERPNLGCRTLMFRNMSKILPALLRDLTDWVLATRKKSAGLLYWLLLNAEDYITQHMTPLLTGMYKACNDEDQQVVKDVQKSAVLVGYFVLPEVWCKLMLGHVSSMQTFPPLMVLASVIQGTEREVIKSYLPSIMETITSHSVCHAHEIQVHTELLRCVESIIDISQEDIGDISQDIFNLLITILALRQDQKTEDKAYQLLDRQCKMLDMCGRQEMFTKHSLPLINTYVDTYNTWTVHSVERLVFDTLLIEAGSVVGDLLDYIVPILVTNLSTDKDPEMRLKFFSLLSRLVMNSTTTLDSRQRFGDFAVIVVRDIIIPNCVWSAGRVAGAIRTTAVSCMWALLQSGVLTKEKLAPVVEDLLTQMLSSLEDDNKNTRLICCRVMTRIFDTMGSDLGQDRLHNIYPDLLKRLDDSSNEVRIIVCKTFLAYLDSFEDKYDTVLYRAHLEGMYKGLLIHLDDPDNKIQEAVLEVLKKIGSLHPGMLLQEVESVKHKHRTQTYCNQLINYAKDLVSAS
;
A
#
# COMPACT_ATOMS: atom_id res chain seq x y z
N MET A 1 17.50 82.06 13.90
CA MET A 1 17.36 81.79 12.46
C MET A 1 15.93 81.32 12.26
N SER A 2 15.22 81.80 11.24
CA SER A 2 13.86 81.29 10.96
C SER A 2 13.95 79.88 10.35
N ASP A 3 12.89 79.09 10.49
CA ASP A 3 12.84 77.71 9.98
C ASP A 3 13.07 77.65 8.46
N GLU A 4 12.56 78.63 7.71
CA GLU A 4 12.83 78.78 6.27
C GLU A 4 14.31 79.07 5.94
N GLN A 5 15.00 79.85 6.78
CA GLN A 5 16.42 80.14 6.60
C GLN A 5 17.27 78.90 6.90
N LEU A 6 16.91 78.15 7.95
CA LEU A 6 17.56 76.89 8.30
C LEU A 6 17.35 75.83 7.21
N HIS A 7 16.13 75.68 6.68
CA HIS A 7 15.83 74.79 5.57
C HIS A 7 16.67 75.14 4.33
N ALA A 8 16.74 76.41 3.94
CA ALA A 8 17.53 76.85 2.79
C ALA A 8 19.04 76.59 2.98
N GLU A 9 19.57 76.80 4.19
CA GLU A 9 20.96 76.51 4.52
C GLU A 9 21.27 75.01 4.43
N ILE A 10 20.41 74.17 5.01
CA ILE A 10 20.54 72.71 4.93
C ILE A 10 20.46 72.26 3.47
N LYS A 11 19.49 72.78 2.70
CA LYS A 11 19.31 72.47 1.27
C LYS A 11 20.57 72.79 0.45
N GLN A 12 21.22 73.92 0.72
CA GLN A 12 22.47 74.28 0.07
C GLN A 12 23.62 73.33 0.46
N ALA A 13 23.72 72.97 1.74
CA ALA A 13 24.74 72.05 2.24
C ALA A 13 24.61 70.64 1.63
N ILE A 14 23.38 70.15 1.47
CA ILE A 14 23.13 68.79 0.99
C ILE A 14 23.06 68.66 -0.55
N ALA A 15 22.95 69.77 -1.29
CA ALA A 15 22.77 69.75 -2.75
C ALA A 15 23.84 68.91 -3.49
N ARG A 16 25.10 69.03 -3.08
CA ARG A 16 26.19 68.21 -3.65
C ARG A 16 26.03 66.74 -3.33
N HIS A 17 25.61 66.41 -2.10
CA HIS A 17 25.39 65.03 -1.69
C HIS A 17 24.25 64.39 -2.49
N ILE A 18 23.13 65.08 -2.68
CA ILE A 18 22.00 64.59 -3.50
C ILE A 18 22.47 64.24 -4.92
N ASN A 19 23.23 65.12 -5.57
CA ASN A 19 23.74 64.87 -6.93
C ASN A 19 24.71 63.68 -6.98
N CYS A 20 25.45 63.42 -5.91
CA CYS A 20 26.37 62.28 -5.83
C CYS A 20 25.68 60.94 -5.54
N LEU A 21 24.37 60.91 -5.22
CA LEU A 21 23.63 59.66 -4.99
C LEU A 21 23.43 58.82 -6.26
N SER A 22 23.50 59.44 -7.44
CA SER A 22 23.42 58.74 -8.74
C SER A 22 24.75 58.65 -9.47
N ASP A 23 25.89 58.92 -8.80
CA ASP A 23 27.23 58.83 -9.41
C ASP A 23 27.63 57.36 -9.64
N ASP A 24 28.30 57.06 -10.75
CA ASP A 24 28.77 55.70 -11.06
C ASP A 24 29.71 55.13 -9.98
N ASN A 25 30.44 56.01 -9.27
CA ASN A 25 31.38 55.60 -8.24
C ASN A 25 30.68 55.29 -6.90
N ARG A 26 30.71 54.01 -6.52
CA ARG A 26 30.18 53.50 -5.24
C ARG A 26 30.66 54.27 -3.99
N ASN A 27 31.91 54.72 -3.97
CA ASN A 27 32.46 55.42 -2.80
C ASN A 27 31.90 56.83 -2.70
N LYS A 28 31.63 57.49 -3.83
CA LYS A 28 30.98 58.80 -3.83
C LYS A 28 29.53 58.70 -3.37
N ARG A 29 28.78 57.69 -3.81
CA ARG A 29 27.41 57.43 -3.33
C ARG A 29 27.38 57.15 -1.83
N LYS A 30 28.28 56.28 -1.35
CA LYS A 30 28.44 55.99 0.09
C LYS A 30 28.75 57.26 0.90
N LEU A 31 29.75 58.04 0.49
CA LEU A 31 30.12 59.29 1.17
C LEU A 31 29.00 60.33 1.10
N ALA A 32 28.22 60.35 0.02
CA ALA A 32 27.05 61.21 -0.10
C ALA A 32 25.97 60.85 0.93
N LEU A 33 25.64 59.56 1.10
CA LEU A 33 24.68 59.10 2.11
C LEU A 33 25.15 59.43 3.54
N GLN A 34 26.44 59.22 3.83
CA GLN A 34 27.03 59.61 5.13
C GLN A 34 26.99 61.13 5.33
N GLY A 35 27.24 61.90 4.26
CA GLY A 35 27.13 63.35 4.26
C GLY A 35 25.72 63.84 4.53
N LEU A 36 24.70 63.23 3.90
CA LEU A 36 23.29 63.55 4.17
C LEU A 36 22.93 63.30 5.63
N HIS A 37 23.29 62.14 6.17
CA HIS A 37 23.01 61.80 7.57
C HIS A 37 23.67 62.81 8.52
N LYS A 38 24.95 63.12 8.30
CA LYS A 38 25.69 64.08 9.13
C LYS A 38 25.14 65.51 9.06
N GLU A 39 24.89 66.03 7.86
CA GLU A 39 24.47 67.42 7.65
C GLU A 39 23.01 67.67 8.05
N ILE A 40 22.19 66.62 8.19
CA ILE A 40 20.77 66.71 8.54
C ILE A 40 20.52 66.22 9.98
N LEU A 41 20.87 64.97 10.29
CA LEU A 41 20.48 64.28 11.52
C LEU A 41 21.50 64.41 12.65
N GLU A 42 22.77 64.69 12.36
CA GLU A 42 23.82 64.95 13.37
C GLU A 42 24.11 66.45 13.57
N ARG A 43 23.38 67.32 12.86
CA ARG A 43 23.53 68.78 12.91
C ARG A 43 23.25 69.31 14.33
N LYS A 44 24.02 70.32 14.76
CA LYS A 44 23.83 71.03 16.03
C LYS A 44 23.64 72.54 15.78
N PRO A 45 22.62 73.19 16.37
CA PRO A 45 21.54 72.60 17.19
C PRO A 45 20.66 71.63 16.37
N GLU A 46 19.95 70.75 17.07
CA GLU A 46 19.07 69.76 16.45
C GLU A 46 18.00 70.45 15.59
N VAL A 47 17.75 69.88 14.41
CA VAL A 47 16.79 70.42 13.45
C VAL A 47 15.38 70.11 13.96
N ASP A 48 14.50 71.10 13.95
CA ASP A 48 13.12 70.93 14.37
C ASP A 48 12.35 70.01 13.39
N PRO A 49 11.26 69.37 13.83
CA PRO A 49 10.56 68.38 13.01
C PRO A 49 9.92 68.93 11.74
N ASP A 50 9.47 70.19 11.72
CA ASP A 50 8.84 70.81 10.55
C ASP A 50 9.88 71.07 9.45
N THR A 51 11.05 71.58 9.85
CA THR A 51 12.21 71.72 8.94
C THR A 51 12.70 70.35 8.44
N LEU A 52 12.77 69.32 9.30
CA LEU A 52 13.12 67.95 8.89
C LEU A 52 12.15 67.38 7.86
N GLN A 53 10.84 67.64 8.01
CA GLN A 53 9.83 67.22 7.05
C GLN A 53 10.03 67.88 5.67
N ALA A 54 10.32 69.18 5.64
CA ALA A 54 10.61 69.91 4.41
C ALA A 54 11.90 69.38 3.72
N VAL A 55 12.95 69.11 4.50
CA VAL A 55 14.20 68.50 4.00
C VAL A 55 13.96 67.08 3.48
N LEU A 56 13.17 66.27 4.17
CA LEU A 56 12.83 64.92 3.73
C LEU A 56 12.14 64.95 2.36
N ALA A 57 11.18 65.85 2.17
CA ALA A 57 10.47 66.00 0.89
C ALA A 57 11.42 66.34 -0.28
N ASP A 58 12.50 67.09 -0.02
CA ASP A 58 13.51 67.45 -1.02
C ASP A 58 14.41 66.25 -1.42
N ILE A 59 14.67 65.30 -0.51
CA ILE A 59 15.68 64.24 -0.73
C ILE A 59 15.11 62.83 -0.95
N ILE A 60 13.89 62.57 -0.47
CA ILE A 60 13.38 61.20 -0.31
C ILE A 60 13.35 60.40 -1.63
N LYS A 61 13.02 61.03 -2.76
CA LYS A 61 13.06 60.35 -4.08
C LYS A 61 14.46 59.88 -4.44
N SER A 62 15.47 60.72 -4.20
CA SER A 62 16.87 60.38 -4.49
C SER A 62 17.40 59.30 -3.54
N VAL A 63 17.00 59.35 -2.26
CA VAL A 63 17.35 58.33 -1.26
C VAL A 63 16.65 57.00 -1.53
N LEU A 64 15.40 57.00 -1.99
CA LEU A 64 14.68 55.76 -2.35
C LEU A 64 15.34 55.02 -3.50
N ASN A 65 15.93 55.74 -4.47
CA ASN A 65 16.70 55.09 -5.54
C ASN A 65 17.92 54.33 -5.00
N THR A 66 18.53 54.78 -3.90
CA THR A 66 19.69 54.14 -3.29
C THR A 66 19.33 52.98 -2.35
N VAL A 67 18.04 52.76 -2.05
CA VAL A 67 17.56 51.53 -1.37
C VAL A 67 17.78 50.28 -2.23
N SER A 68 17.86 50.45 -3.56
CA SER A 68 18.19 49.38 -4.50
C SER A 68 19.62 49.48 -5.07
N ASP A 69 20.52 50.18 -4.39
CA ASP A 69 21.92 50.33 -4.83
C ASP A 69 22.62 48.96 -4.93
N PRO A 70 23.44 48.70 -5.97
CA PRO A 70 24.21 47.45 -6.06
C PRO A 70 25.15 47.23 -4.86
N VAL A 71 25.54 48.29 -4.14
CA VAL A 71 26.43 48.21 -2.98
C VAL A 71 25.61 48.12 -1.69
N GLU A 72 25.79 47.04 -0.95
CA GLU A 72 25.10 46.78 0.33
C GLU A 72 25.21 47.94 1.33
N LYS A 73 26.42 48.48 1.52
CA LYS A 73 26.63 49.60 2.45
C LYS A 73 25.84 50.86 2.07
N CYS A 74 25.59 51.08 0.77
CA CYS A 74 24.74 52.20 0.34
C CYS A 74 23.27 51.93 0.66
N ARG A 75 22.80 50.69 0.48
CA ARG A 75 21.44 50.27 0.86
C ARG A 75 21.22 50.41 2.36
N GLU A 76 22.14 49.88 3.17
CA GLU A 76 22.15 50.00 4.63
C GLU A 76 22.05 51.47 5.08
N LEU A 77 22.92 52.33 4.56
CA LEU A 77 22.91 53.76 4.91
C LEU A 77 21.62 54.46 4.48
N SER A 78 21.02 54.06 3.35
CA SER A 78 19.75 54.61 2.87
C SER A 78 18.59 54.19 3.78
N ILE A 79 18.55 52.92 4.18
CA ILE A 79 17.52 52.37 5.08
C ILE A 79 17.63 53.03 6.46
N ASN A 80 18.84 53.13 7.02
CA ASN A 80 19.10 53.81 8.29
C ASN A 80 18.66 55.29 8.24
N LEU A 81 18.96 55.99 7.14
CA LEU A 81 18.53 57.38 6.95
C LEU A 81 17.01 57.50 7.00
N ILE A 82 16.28 56.65 6.25
CA ILE A 82 14.80 56.63 6.26
C ILE A 82 14.26 56.30 7.66
N GLN A 83 14.86 55.33 8.35
CA GLN A 83 14.44 54.91 9.68
C GLN A 83 14.69 55.99 10.75
N ASP A 84 15.77 56.75 10.64
CA ASP A 84 16.04 57.85 11.56
C ASP A 84 15.10 59.05 11.30
N PHE A 85 14.74 59.31 10.04
CA PHE A 85 13.70 60.29 9.72
C PHE A 85 12.34 59.89 10.29
N SER A 86 11.94 58.62 10.15
CA SER A 86 10.64 58.16 10.64
C SER A 86 10.51 58.25 12.16
N LYS A 87 11.62 58.18 12.90
CA LYS A 87 11.65 58.35 14.37
C LYS A 87 11.55 59.81 14.82
N ARG A 88 12.01 60.77 13.99
CA ARG A 88 12.11 62.20 14.38
C ARG A 88 10.99 63.07 13.82
N ILE A 89 10.33 62.64 12.75
CA ILE A 89 9.23 63.40 12.13
C ILE A 89 7.89 62.89 12.67
N PRO A 90 7.09 63.74 13.37
CA PRO A 90 5.80 63.34 13.91
C PRO A 90 4.74 63.15 12.82
N ASN A 91 4.87 63.81 11.66
CA ASN A 91 3.93 63.71 10.54
C ASN A 91 4.58 63.62 9.14
N PRO A 92 5.16 62.48 8.71
CA PRO A 92 5.63 62.25 7.34
C PRO A 92 4.53 62.20 6.24
N SER A 93 3.33 62.73 6.49
CA SER A 93 2.21 62.70 5.54
C SER A 93 2.58 63.23 4.15
N GLY A 94 2.07 62.53 3.12
CA GLY A 94 2.33 62.79 1.70
C GLY A 94 3.47 61.95 1.10
N ASN A 95 4.44 61.50 1.91
CA ASN A 95 5.61 60.77 1.40
C ASN A 95 5.50 59.24 1.51
N LEU A 96 4.69 58.73 2.45
CA LEU A 96 4.57 57.30 2.73
C LEU A 96 3.92 56.49 1.61
N SER A 97 3.05 57.12 0.82
CA SER A 97 2.35 56.46 -0.29
C SER A 97 3.28 55.96 -1.39
N TYR A 98 4.52 56.44 -1.44
CA TYR A 98 5.57 55.93 -2.34
C TYR A 98 6.76 55.29 -1.60
N VAL A 99 7.04 55.69 -0.35
CA VAL A 99 8.09 55.03 0.46
C VAL A 99 7.72 53.59 0.78
N ILE A 100 6.50 53.34 1.27
CA ILE A 100 6.07 51.99 1.68
C ILE A 100 6.13 51.00 0.51
N PRO A 101 5.56 51.29 -0.67
CA PRO A 101 5.70 50.39 -1.81
C PRO A 101 7.16 50.13 -2.18
N VAL A 102 8.03 51.13 -2.24
CA VAL A 102 9.44 50.92 -2.61
C VAL A 102 10.15 49.98 -1.62
N ILE A 103 9.96 50.19 -0.33
CA ILE A 103 10.54 49.31 0.71
C ILE A 103 9.94 47.90 0.62
N ALA A 104 8.63 47.78 0.41
CA ALA A 104 7.94 46.50 0.30
C ALA A 104 8.40 45.70 -0.93
N THR A 105 8.52 46.35 -2.09
CA THR A 105 9.03 45.71 -3.31
C THR A 105 10.49 45.25 -3.16
N ARG A 106 11.30 45.92 -2.34
CA ARG A 106 12.68 45.50 -2.04
C ARG A 106 12.73 44.21 -1.24
N LEU A 107 11.75 43.98 -0.36
CA LEU A 107 11.65 42.71 0.36
C LEU A 107 11.31 41.55 -0.56
N GLY A 108 10.54 41.75 -1.63
CA GLY A 108 10.36 40.68 -2.61
C GLY A 108 9.47 41.01 -3.78
N GLN A 109 10.04 40.81 -4.98
CA GLN A 109 9.37 40.65 -6.27
C GLN A 109 10.14 39.60 -7.09
N GLN A 110 9.67 39.26 -8.30
CA GLN A 110 10.33 38.25 -9.16
C GLN A 110 11.80 38.57 -9.46
N GLU A 111 12.16 39.84 -9.59
CA GLU A 111 13.52 40.27 -10.00
C GLU A 111 14.29 41.04 -8.92
N ILE A 112 13.61 41.46 -7.84
CA ILE A 112 14.18 42.30 -6.79
C ILE A 112 14.09 41.55 -5.47
N ILE A 113 15.24 41.10 -4.98
CA ILE A 113 15.39 40.43 -3.69
C ILE A 113 16.55 41.09 -2.94
N GLU A 114 16.31 41.46 -1.70
CA GLU A 114 17.36 41.91 -0.78
C GLU A 114 18.22 40.72 -0.32
N PRO A 115 19.51 40.61 -0.73
CA PRO A 115 20.37 39.48 -0.39
C PRO A 115 20.82 39.45 1.08
N SER A 116 20.93 40.60 1.74
CA SER A 116 21.44 40.67 3.11
C SER A 116 20.33 40.36 4.10
N GLU A 117 20.50 39.33 4.93
CA GLU A 117 19.52 38.98 5.97
C GLU A 117 19.35 40.09 7.01
N GLU A 118 20.43 40.81 7.34
CA GLU A 118 20.38 41.96 8.24
C GLU A 118 19.53 43.09 7.65
N LEU A 119 19.69 43.38 6.35
CA LEU A 119 18.87 44.39 5.68
C LEU A 119 17.43 43.92 5.48
N ARG A 120 17.17 42.64 5.21
CA ARG A 120 15.80 42.09 5.18
C ARG A 120 15.09 42.29 6.50
N LEU A 121 15.76 41.97 7.62
CA LEU A 121 15.23 42.19 8.96
C LEU A 121 14.92 43.67 9.20
N GLN A 122 15.88 44.56 8.91
CA GLN A 122 15.71 46.00 9.06
C GLN A 122 14.54 46.55 8.20
N LEU A 123 14.40 46.08 6.96
CA LEU A 123 13.31 46.48 6.07
C LEU A 123 11.94 45.99 6.58
N VAL A 124 11.86 44.77 7.11
CA VAL A 124 10.64 44.23 7.72
C VAL A 124 10.21 45.06 8.93
N GLU A 125 11.15 45.39 9.82
CA GLU A 125 10.91 46.24 11.00
C GLU A 125 10.55 47.69 10.59
N LEU A 126 11.22 48.22 9.57
CA LEU A 126 10.91 49.55 9.05
C LEU A 126 9.50 49.60 8.45
N LEU A 127 9.08 48.59 7.67
CA LEU A 127 7.72 48.52 7.14
C LEU A 127 6.68 48.48 8.24
N PHE A 128 6.93 47.73 9.31
CA PHE A 128 6.05 47.70 10.47
C PHE A 128 5.79 49.10 11.02
N HIS A 129 6.86 49.84 11.32
CA HIS A 129 6.74 51.19 11.85
C HIS A 129 6.04 52.15 10.88
N LEU A 130 6.35 52.09 9.59
CA LEU A 130 5.76 52.98 8.59
C LEU A 130 4.26 52.70 8.37
N VAL A 131 3.86 51.42 8.32
CA VAL A 131 2.46 51.02 8.14
C VAL A 131 1.65 51.34 9.38
N GLU A 132 2.14 50.97 10.57
CA GLU A 132 1.46 51.27 11.84
C GLU A 132 1.26 52.79 11.99
N TRP A 133 2.29 53.57 11.68
CA TRP A 133 2.22 55.02 11.71
C TRP A 133 1.15 55.57 10.74
N ASP A 134 1.12 55.11 9.47
CA ASP A 134 0.16 55.62 8.47
C ASP A 134 -1.28 55.26 8.83
N VAL A 135 -1.50 54.09 9.42
CA VAL A 135 -2.81 53.66 9.91
C VAL A 135 -3.24 54.51 11.12
N ILE A 136 -2.37 54.71 12.11
CA ILE A 136 -2.71 55.46 13.33
C ILE A 136 -2.96 56.94 13.03
N GLN A 137 -2.12 57.56 12.20
CA GLN A 137 -2.13 59.02 12.00
C GLN A 137 -3.07 59.45 10.88
N ASN A 138 -3.13 58.69 9.78
CA ASN A 138 -3.94 59.05 8.61
C ASN A 138 -5.20 58.20 8.44
N GLY A 139 -5.43 57.19 9.29
CA GLY A 139 -6.55 56.26 9.15
C GLY A 139 -6.50 55.44 7.85
N ASN A 140 -5.33 55.35 7.21
CA ASN A 140 -5.18 54.76 5.89
C ASN A 140 -4.77 53.28 6.00
N GLY A 141 -5.72 52.36 5.85
CA GLY A 141 -5.46 50.91 5.89
C GLY A 141 -4.86 50.31 4.62
N LYS A 142 -4.80 51.06 3.50
CA LYS A 142 -4.27 50.55 2.21
C LYS A 142 -2.83 50.00 2.27
N PRO A 143 -1.89 50.58 3.04
CA PRO A 143 -0.53 50.05 3.15
C PRO A 143 -0.48 48.62 3.69
N VAL A 144 -1.41 48.22 4.55
CA VAL A 144 -1.51 46.84 5.06
C VAL A 144 -1.70 45.88 3.88
N GLU A 145 -2.60 46.20 2.95
CA GLU A 145 -2.83 45.36 1.77
C GLU A 145 -1.63 45.29 0.84
N THR A 146 -0.90 46.41 0.70
CA THR A 146 0.33 46.46 -0.10
C THR A 146 1.42 45.59 0.51
N VAL A 147 1.56 45.57 1.83
CA VAL A 147 2.70 44.93 2.53
C VAL A 147 2.47 43.45 2.82
N VAL A 148 1.23 43.00 3.06
CA VAL A 148 0.90 41.61 3.39
C VAL A 148 1.50 40.57 2.43
N PRO A 149 1.43 40.72 1.09
CA PRO A 149 2.06 39.76 0.16
C PRO A 149 3.57 39.64 0.35
N HIS A 150 4.25 40.74 0.66
CA HIS A 150 5.71 40.75 0.88
C HIS A 150 6.07 40.12 2.22
N LEU A 151 5.27 40.33 3.27
CA LEU A 151 5.43 39.64 4.55
C LEU A 151 5.18 38.13 4.42
N ALA A 152 4.16 37.73 3.65
CA ALA A 152 3.90 36.32 3.37
C ALA A 152 5.11 35.64 2.70
N GLN A 153 5.77 36.31 1.75
CA GLN A 153 7.01 35.81 1.15
C GLN A 153 8.16 35.68 2.16
N ARG A 154 8.21 36.52 3.20
CA ARG A 154 9.22 36.45 4.27
C ARG A 154 8.97 35.34 5.28
N LEU A 155 7.83 34.65 5.26
CA LEU A 155 7.63 33.41 6.02
C LEU A 155 8.45 32.23 5.47
N PHE A 156 8.97 32.36 4.25
CA PHE A 156 9.86 31.39 3.59
C PHE A 156 11.33 31.80 3.67
N ASP A 157 11.67 32.84 4.45
CA ASP A 157 13.03 33.34 4.55
C ASP A 157 13.94 32.32 5.26
N ASP A 158 15.14 32.09 4.76
CA ASP A 158 16.12 31.19 5.39
C ASP A 158 16.52 31.66 6.79
N SER A 159 16.48 32.98 7.05
CA SER A 159 16.86 33.56 8.33
C SER A 159 15.72 33.47 9.36
N PRO A 160 15.90 32.73 10.48
CA PRO A 160 14.90 32.67 11.54
C PRO A 160 14.54 34.04 12.11
N ALA A 161 15.50 34.97 12.17
CA ALA A 161 15.28 36.31 12.68
C ALA A 161 14.25 37.09 11.84
N VAL A 162 14.33 36.96 10.50
CA VAL A 162 13.39 37.59 9.58
C VAL A 162 12.00 36.98 9.74
N ARG A 163 11.88 35.65 9.77
CA ARG A 163 10.60 34.97 10.00
C ARG A 163 9.96 35.36 11.32
N LYS A 164 10.76 35.39 12.40
CA LYS A 164 10.32 35.81 13.74
C LYS A 164 9.82 37.24 13.76
N ALA A 165 10.49 38.16 13.05
CA ALA A 165 10.04 39.54 12.92
C ALA A 165 8.67 39.63 12.24
N VAL A 166 8.44 38.88 11.16
CA VAL A 166 7.12 38.81 10.49
C VAL A 166 6.05 38.33 11.47
N ILE A 167 6.29 37.24 12.21
CA ILE A 167 5.34 36.70 13.20
C ILE A 167 5.01 37.74 14.27
N LYS A 168 6.02 38.42 14.81
CA LYS A 168 5.83 39.48 15.81
C LYS A 168 4.99 40.64 15.27
N ILE A 169 5.28 41.09 14.06
CA ILE A 169 4.58 42.20 13.39
C ILE A 169 3.12 41.84 13.14
N VAL A 170 2.86 40.66 12.55
CA VAL A 170 1.51 40.22 12.23
C VAL A 170 0.69 39.99 13.50
N GLY A 171 1.29 39.40 14.54
CA GLY A 171 0.64 39.25 15.84
C GLY A 171 0.30 40.59 16.48
N HIS A 172 1.24 41.55 16.46
CA HIS A 172 0.97 42.92 16.91
C HIS A 172 -0.16 43.57 16.12
N TRP A 173 -0.21 43.40 14.80
CA TRP A 173 -1.32 43.94 14.01
C TRP A 173 -2.66 43.28 14.32
N LEU A 174 -2.69 41.98 14.59
CA LEU A 174 -3.89 41.27 15.03
C LEU A 174 -4.35 41.69 16.43
N LEU A 175 -3.42 42.14 17.28
CA LEU A 175 -3.74 42.69 18.59
C LEU A 175 -4.18 44.15 18.47
N ASP A 176 -3.36 45.04 17.95
CA ASP A 176 -3.45 46.47 18.25
C ASP A 176 -3.68 47.38 17.04
N LEU A 177 -3.65 46.87 15.81
CA LEU A 177 -3.85 47.70 14.62
C LEU A 177 -5.29 48.29 14.58
N PRO A 178 -5.46 49.60 14.34
CA PRO A 178 -6.77 50.19 14.07
C PRO A 178 -7.45 49.51 12.87
N ASP A 179 -8.76 49.24 12.97
CA ASP A 179 -9.55 48.51 11.97
C ASP A 179 -9.01 47.11 11.57
N ARG A 180 -8.28 46.44 12.46
CA ARG A 180 -7.72 45.09 12.19
C ARG A 180 -8.74 44.02 11.79
N TYR A 181 -10.01 44.18 12.15
CA TYR A 181 -11.09 43.23 11.83
C TYR A 181 -11.27 43.07 10.32
N SER A 182 -11.08 44.15 9.55
CA SER A 182 -11.10 44.15 8.08
C SER A 182 -10.00 43.24 7.48
N TYR A 183 -8.91 43.03 8.22
CA TYR A 183 -7.71 42.33 7.76
C TYR A 183 -7.50 40.95 8.40
N HIS A 184 -8.37 40.50 9.32
CA HIS A 184 -8.23 39.20 10.00
C HIS A 184 -7.99 38.04 9.02
N HIS A 185 -8.82 37.90 7.99
CA HIS A 185 -8.66 36.86 6.95
C HIS A 185 -7.35 36.91 6.17
N LYS A 186 -6.63 38.05 6.17
CA LYS A 186 -5.31 38.21 5.54
C LYS A 186 -4.16 38.02 6.52
N LEU A 187 -4.35 38.37 7.79
CA LEU A 187 -3.29 38.34 8.81
C LEU A 187 -3.24 37.01 9.57
N MET A 188 -4.39 36.40 9.86
CA MET A 188 -4.47 35.12 10.58
C MET A 188 -3.64 34.02 9.91
N PRO A 189 -3.70 33.80 8.57
CA PRO A 189 -2.91 32.75 7.92
C PRO A 189 -1.40 32.97 8.08
N LEU A 190 -0.94 34.23 8.10
CA LEU A 190 0.48 34.56 8.24
C LEU A 190 0.99 34.24 9.64
N LEU A 191 0.24 34.63 10.69
CA LEU A 191 0.58 34.29 12.07
C LEU A 191 0.56 32.76 12.28
N MET A 192 -0.52 32.11 11.85
CA MET A 192 -0.72 30.67 12.07
C MET A 192 0.26 29.80 11.27
N THR A 193 0.84 30.30 10.18
CA THR A 193 1.94 29.61 9.48
C THR A 193 3.18 29.48 10.39
N GLY A 194 3.36 30.39 11.35
CA GLY A 194 4.43 30.35 12.35
C GLY A 194 4.30 29.19 13.34
N LEU A 195 3.07 28.68 13.58
CA LEU A 195 2.83 27.54 14.47
C LEU A 195 3.46 26.24 13.95
N SER A 196 3.78 26.19 12.66
CA SER A 196 4.48 25.07 12.00
C SER A 196 5.90 25.46 11.58
N ASP A 197 6.50 26.47 12.22
CA ASP A 197 7.91 26.80 11.95
C ASP A 197 8.85 25.73 12.53
N GLU A 198 9.96 25.49 11.85
CA GLU A 198 10.98 24.53 12.26
C GLU A 198 11.76 25.01 13.50
N GLN A 199 11.75 26.31 13.78
CA GLN A 199 12.40 26.90 14.95
C GLN A 199 11.40 26.97 16.11
N PRO A 200 11.63 26.24 17.22
CA PRO A 200 10.68 26.17 18.34
C PRO A 200 10.31 27.55 18.90
N GLU A 201 11.27 28.46 18.99
CA GLU A 201 11.04 29.81 19.51
C GLU A 201 10.04 30.62 18.66
N ILE A 202 9.99 30.38 17.34
CA ILE A 202 9.04 31.03 16.43
C ILE A 202 7.66 30.42 16.60
N ALA A 203 7.57 29.10 16.72
CA ALA A 203 6.32 28.39 16.95
C ALA A 203 5.68 28.78 18.29
N GLU A 204 6.48 28.83 19.37
CA GLU A 204 6.03 29.28 20.69
C GLU A 204 5.58 30.75 20.68
N LEU A 205 6.29 31.62 19.98
CA LEU A 205 5.88 33.02 19.82
C LEU A 205 4.56 33.14 19.06
N ALA A 206 4.40 32.40 17.97
CA ALA A 206 3.17 32.40 17.18
C ALA A 206 1.97 31.87 17.99
N ASP A 207 2.18 30.84 18.80
CA ASP A 207 1.17 30.24 19.68
C ASP A 207 0.74 31.23 20.77
N SER A 208 1.71 31.83 21.45
CA SER A 208 1.45 32.85 22.47
C SER A 208 0.69 34.06 21.91
N LEU A 209 1.12 34.59 20.76
CA LEU A 209 0.43 35.71 20.11
C LEU A 209 -0.97 35.31 19.63
N TRP A 210 -1.15 34.11 19.10
CA TRP A 210 -2.47 33.64 18.67
C TRP A 210 -3.43 33.51 19.84
N TYR A 211 -2.96 32.97 20.97
CA TYR A 211 -3.72 32.89 22.21
C TYR A 211 -4.16 34.29 22.69
N ASP A 212 -3.23 35.25 22.73
CA ASP A 212 -3.52 36.63 23.14
C ASP A 212 -4.51 37.33 22.19
N VAL A 213 -4.40 37.09 20.88
CA VAL A 213 -5.37 37.60 19.88
C VAL A 213 -6.77 37.09 20.16
N GLY A 214 -6.90 35.81 20.52
CA GLY A 214 -8.16 35.22 20.94
C GLY A 214 -8.73 35.86 22.20
N LEU A 215 -7.93 35.99 23.26
CA LEU A 215 -8.35 36.65 24.51
C LEU A 215 -8.78 38.10 24.29
N LYS A 216 -8.06 38.82 23.43
CA LYS A 216 -8.41 40.21 23.09
C LYS A 216 -9.75 40.27 22.35
N TYR A 217 -9.98 39.36 21.39
CA TYR A 217 -11.25 39.28 20.68
C TYR A 217 -12.41 38.95 21.62
N GLU A 218 -12.23 38.01 22.56
CA GLU A 218 -13.25 37.69 23.57
C GLU A 218 -13.63 38.92 24.39
N LYS A 219 -12.64 39.66 24.88
CA LYS A 219 -12.84 40.87 25.69
C LYS A 219 -13.56 41.98 24.92
N GLU A 220 -13.23 42.18 23.65
CA GLU A 220 -13.85 43.23 22.83
C GLU A 220 -15.27 42.89 22.37
N ASN A 221 -15.63 41.61 22.31
CA ASN A 221 -16.92 41.13 21.82
C ASN A 221 -17.70 40.40 22.91
N GLU A 222 -17.49 40.74 24.18
CA GLU A 222 -18.09 40.07 25.34
C GLU A 222 -19.62 40.03 25.25
N GLU A 223 -20.26 41.11 24.78
CA GLU A 223 -21.71 41.16 24.59
C GLU A 223 -22.21 40.18 23.51
N GLU A 224 -21.50 40.06 22.39
CA GLU A 224 -21.84 39.11 21.31
C GLU A 224 -21.58 37.66 21.75
N LEU A 225 -20.56 37.46 22.57
CA LEU A 225 -20.11 36.14 23.02
C LEU A 225 -20.71 35.73 24.37
N LYS A 226 -21.56 36.56 24.96
CA LYS A 226 -22.08 36.38 26.33
C LYS A 226 -22.63 34.98 26.56
N ASP A 227 -23.54 34.52 25.70
CA ASP A 227 -24.12 33.19 25.82
C ASP A 227 -23.06 32.07 25.73
N LYS A 228 -22.04 32.24 24.89
CA LYS A 228 -20.95 31.25 24.76
C LYS A 228 -19.99 31.29 25.95
N LEU A 229 -19.85 32.43 26.62
CA LEU A 229 -19.03 32.62 27.82
C LEU A 229 -19.78 32.10 29.07
N ASP A 230 -21.04 32.49 29.25
CA ASP A 230 -21.90 32.07 30.35
C ASP A 230 -22.17 30.55 30.30
N PHE A 231 -22.26 29.97 29.10
CA PHE A 231 -22.42 28.53 28.87
C PHE A 231 -21.21 27.92 28.16
N ALA A 232 -20.01 28.19 28.70
CA ALA A 232 -18.76 27.68 28.17
C ALA A 232 -18.79 26.15 27.99
N LYS A 233 -18.77 25.70 26.73
CA LYS A 233 -18.71 24.27 26.43
C LYS A 233 -17.30 23.75 26.78
N PRO A 234 -17.18 22.71 27.63
CA PRO A 234 -15.89 22.08 27.87
C PRO A 234 -15.29 21.56 26.56
N ALA A 235 -13.99 21.24 26.58
CA ALA A 235 -13.40 20.51 25.46
C ALA A 235 -14.21 19.24 25.19
N PRO A 236 -14.38 18.84 23.92
CA PRO A 236 -14.93 17.52 23.59
C PRO A 236 -14.20 16.43 24.37
N ALA A 237 -14.92 15.42 24.85
CA ALA A 237 -14.32 14.31 25.58
C ALA A 237 -13.27 13.57 24.71
N HIS A 238 -13.59 13.41 23.43
CA HIS A 238 -12.67 12.94 22.40
C HIS A 238 -12.01 14.13 21.69
N TYR A 239 -10.82 14.51 22.17
CA TYR A 239 -10.02 15.61 21.60
C TYR A 239 -8.62 15.10 21.25
N PRO A 240 -7.95 15.66 20.22
CA PRO A 240 -6.61 15.24 19.84
C PRO A 240 -5.63 15.19 21.03
N PRO A 241 -4.92 14.08 21.27
CA PRO A 241 -4.06 13.93 22.43
C PRO A 241 -2.85 14.85 22.34
N LYS A 242 -2.44 15.42 23.49
CA LYS A 242 -1.27 16.31 23.63
C LYS A 242 -1.36 17.60 22.82
N VAL A 243 -2.58 18.06 22.53
CA VAL A 243 -2.84 19.33 21.84
C VAL A 243 -3.71 20.19 22.74
N GLU A 244 -3.30 21.42 22.98
CA GLU A 244 -4.11 22.38 23.73
C GLU A 244 -5.28 22.87 22.87
N ARG A 245 -6.46 23.01 23.49
CA ARG A 245 -7.64 23.52 22.80
C ARG A 245 -7.55 25.04 22.69
N PRO A 246 -7.65 25.63 21.48
CA PRO A 246 -7.66 27.08 21.34
C PRO A 246 -8.81 27.74 22.11
N ASN A 247 -8.55 28.94 22.65
CA ASN A 247 -9.57 29.69 23.39
C ASN A 247 -10.78 30.07 22.51
N LEU A 248 -11.87 30.54 23.13
CA LEU A 248 -13.12 30.80 22.42
C LEU A 248 -12.97 31.88 21.35
N GLY A 249 -12.12 32.87 21.58
CA GLY A 249 -11.81 33.94 20.64
C GLY A 249 -11.12 33.43 19.39
N CYS A 250 -10.07 32.62 19.55
CA CYS A 250 -9.37 31.98 18.43
C CYS A 250 -10.33 31.17 17.55
N ARG A 251 -11.17 30.34 18.18
CA ARG A 251 -12.15 29.51 17.47
C ARG A 251 -13.23 30.35 16.78
N THR A 252 -13.70 31.41 17.42
CA THR A 252 -14.68 32.33 16.82
C THR A 252 -14.08 33.11 15.65
N LEU A 253 -12.85 33.58 15.77
CA LEU A 253 -12.12 34.22 14.68
C LEU A 253 -11.96 33.28 13.49
N MET A 254 -11.63 32.01 13.72
CA MET A 254 -11.55 30.99 12.68
C MET A 254 -12.90 30.79 11.99
N PHE A 255 -13.97 30.55 12.75
CA PHE A 255 -15.34 30.42 12.25
C PHE A 255 -15.72 31.57 11.29
N ARG A 256 -15.45 32.81 11.66
CA ARG A 256 -15.81 34.00 10.87
C ARG A 256 -15.00 34.17 9.58
N ASN A 257 -13.76 33.65 9.54
CA ASN A 257 -12.81 33.94 8.45
C ASN A 257 -12.45 32.74 7.58
N MET A 258 -12.74 31.49 8.01
CA MET A 258 -12.31 30.28 7.31
C MET A 258 -12.80 30.20 5.87
N SER A 259 -14.02 30.66 5.57
CA SER A 259 -14.58 30.67 4.20
C SER A 259 -13.79 31.56 3.23
N LYS A 260 -13.06 32.57 3.73
CA LYS A 260 -12.17 33.44 2.96
C LYS A 260 -10.75 32.88 2.87
N ILE A 261 -10.29 32.16 3.89
CA ILE A 261 -8.93 31.64 4.00
C ILE A 261 -8.78 30.32 3.24
N LEU A 262 -9.67 29.36 3.49
CA LEU A 262 -9.55 27.98 3.04
C LEU A 262 -9.41 27.85 1.50
N PRO A 263 -10.19 28.56 0.66
CA PRO A 263 -10.05 28.39 -0.79
C PRO A 263 -8.67 28.76 -1.33
N ALA A 264 -8.03 29.80 -0.78
CA ALA A 264 -6.68 30.18 -1.17
C ALA A 264 -5.66 29.13 -0.69
N LEU A 265 -5.79 28.68 0.56
CA LEU A 265 -4.93 27.64 1.12
C LEU A 265 -4.96 26.35 0.29
N LEU A 266 -6.16 25.88 -0.10
CA LEU A 266 -6.30 24.64 -0.87
C LEU A 266 -5.69 24.73 -2.27
N ARG A 267 -5.65 25.94 -2.86
CA ARG A 267 -4.92 26.18 -4.11
C ARG A 267 -3.41 26.08 -3.88
N ASP A 268 -2.93 26.74 -2.84
CA ASP A 268 -1.50 26.81 -2.47
C ASP A 268 -0.96 25.43 -2.02
N LEU A 269 -1.82 24.57 -1.48
CA LEU A 269 -1.53 23.18 -1.14
C LEU A 269 -1.17 22.32 -2.37
N THR A 270 -1.61 22.73 -3.55
CA THR A 270 -1.33 22.06 -4.84
C THR A 270 -0.42 22.89 -5.75
N ASP A 271 0.27 23.88 -5.19
CA ASP A 271 1.14 24.77 -5.95
C ASP A 271 2.38 24.04 -6.50
N TRP A 272 2.92 24.48 -7.62
CA TRP A 272 4.09 23.86 -8.23
C TRP A 272 5.36 24.03 -7.35
N VAL A 273 5.41 25.03 -6.47
CA VAL A 273 6.51 25.28 -5.54
C VAL A 273 6.37 24.44 -4.28
N LEU A 274 7.35 23.55 -4.03
CA LEU A 274 7.34 22.63 -2.89
C LEU A 274 7.25 23.34 -1.52
N ALA A 275 7.99 24.43 -1.34
CA ALA A 275 7.98 25.17 -0.07
C ALA A 275 6.57 25.68 0.27
N THR A 276 5.86 26.22 -0.74
CA THR A 276 4.47 26.67 -0.63
C THR A 276 3.55 25.53 -0.18
N ARG A 277 3.67 24.35 -0.81
CA ARG A 277 2.87 23.18 -0.43
C ARG A 277 3.14 22.72 1.00
N LYS A 278 4.41 22.68 1.43
CA LYS A 278 4.80 22.31 2.81
C LYS A 278 4.21 23.25 3.86
N LYS A 279 4.37 24.57 3.69
CA LYS A 279 3.79 25.56 4.62
C LYS A 279 2.24 25.49 4.60
N SER A 280 1.64 25.29 3.43
CA SER A 280 0.18 25.17 3.29
C SER A 280 -0.37 23.91 3.98
N ALA A 281 0.31 22.77 3.85
CA ALA A 281 -0.07 21.53 4.52
C ALA A 281 0.02 21.67 6.05
N GLY A 282 1.09 22.30 6.55
CA GLY A 282 1.25 22.62 7.96
C GLY A 282 0.20 23.61 8.49
N LEU A 283 -0.16 24.64 7.71
CA LEU A 283 -1.20 25.61 8.07
C LEU A 283 -2.59 24.97 8.09
N LEU A 284 -2.88 24.02 7.19
CA LEU A 284 -4.18 23.33 7.15
C LEU A 284 -4.52 22.68 8.50
N TYR A 285 -3.56 22.01 9.13
CA TYR A 285 -3.74 21.41 10.45
C TYR A 285 -4.24 22.43 11.48
N TRP A 286 -3.59 23.58 11.58
CA TRP A 286 -3.95 24.61 12.56
C TRP A 286 -5.27 25.31 12.24
N LEU A 287 -5.61 25.50 10.96
CA LEU A 287 -6.93 26.00 10.60
C LEU A 287 -8.04 25.05 11.06
N LEU A 288 -7.88 23.74 10.80
CA LEU A 288 -8.87 22.73 11.19
C LEU A 288 -8.96 22.61 12.72
N LEU A 289 -7.84 22.62 13.44
CA LEU A 289 -7.84 22.58 14.91
C LEU A 289 -8.63 23.74 15.53
N ASN A 290 -8.51 24.94 14.95
CA ASN A 290 -9.24 26.12 15.40
C ASN A 290 -10.69 26.17 14.90
N ALA A 291 -11.01 25.45 13.82
CA ALA A 291 -12.36 25.40 13.27
C ALA A 291 -13.28 24.46 14.04
N GLU A 292 -12.75 23.38 14.63
CA GLU A 292 -13.53 22.34 15.33
C GLU A 292 -14.71 21.84 14.47
N ASP A 293 -15.93 21.81 15.02
CA ASP A 293 -17.15 21.33 14.36
C ASP A 293 -17.51 22.11 13.10
N TYR A 294 -17.01 23.34 12.95
CA TYR A 294 -17.23 24.18 11.79
C TYR A 294 -16.61 23.63 10.50
N ILE A 295 -15.64 22.71 10.60
CA ILE A 295 -15.10 21.97 9.44
C ILE A 295 -16.24 21.37 8.61
N THR A 296 -17.32 20.93 9.25
CA THR A 296 -18.52 20.36 8.62
C THR A 296 -19.02 21.15 7.41
N GLN A 297 -19.01 22.50 7.49
CA GLN A 297 -19.52 23.37 6.41
C GLN A 297 -18.58 23.44 5.20
N HIS A 298 -17.33 23.03 5.37
CA HIS A 298 -16.26 23.12 4.38
C HIS A 298 -15.82 21.75 3.85
N MET A 299 -16.53 20.68 4.20
CA MET A 299 -16.14 19.30 3.88
C MET A 299 -15.91 19.06 2.39
N THR A 300 -16.81 19.50 1.51
CA THR A 300 -16.69 19.25 0.06
C THR A 300 -15.41 19.85 -0.55
N PRO A 301 -15.12 21.17 -0.43
CA PRO A 301 -13.86 21.72 -0.93
C PRO A 301 -12.65 21.17 -0.19
N LEU A 302 -12.74 20.91 1.13
CA LEU A 302 -11.65 20.36 1.93
C LEU A 302 -11.22 18.98 1.42
N LEU A 303 -12.16 18.04 1.29
CA LEU A 303 -11.88 16.69 0.78
C LEU A 303 -11.26 16.73 -0.62
N THR A 304 -11.78 17.60 -1.50
CA THR A 304 -11.23 17.77 -2.85
C THR A 304 -9.77 18.22 -2.82
N GLY A 305 -9.42 19.17 -1.95
CA GLY A 305 -8.05 19.63 -1.78
C GLY A 305 -7.15 18.58 -1.13
N MET A 306 -7.64 17.87 -0.11
CA MET A 306 -6.92 16.78 0.55
C MET A 306 -6.59 15.64 -0.42
N TYR A 307 -7.56 15.19 -1.24
CA TYR A 307 -7.31 14.11 -2.21
C TYR A 307 -6.21 14.48 -3.22
N LYS A 308 -6.20 15.73 -3.70
CA LYS A 308 -5.15 16.21 -4.61
C LYS A 308 -3.78 16.24 -3.92
N ALA A 309 -3.74 16.73 -2.68
CA ALA A 309 -2.51 16.86 -1.92
C ALA A 309 -1.96 15.53 -1.40
N CYS A 310 -2.80 14.54 -1.16
CA CYS A 310 -2.36 13.18 -0.81
C CYS A 310 -1.71 12.43 -1.98
N ASN A 311 -1.79 12.97 -3.20
CA ASN A 311 -1.10 12.45 -4.38
C ASN A 311 0.24 13.18 -4.65
N ASP A 312 0.76 13.94 -3.67
CA ASP A 312 2.03 14.67 -3.81
C ASP A 312 3.24 13.72 -3.87
N GLU A 313 4.28 14.16 -4.57
CA GLU A 313 5.56 13.46 -4.65
C GLU A 313 6.34 13.56 -3.32
N ASP A 314 6.21 14.68 -2.59
CA ASP A 314 6.88 14.89 -1.31
C ASP A 314 6.06 14.29 -0.15
N GLN A 315 6.64 13.28 0.49
CA GLN A 315 5.99 12.53 1.56
C GLN A 315 5.69 13.37 2.81
N GLN A 316 6.38 14.50 3.03
CA GLN A 316 6.08 15.36 4.19
C GLN A 316 4.74 16.09 3.98
N VAL A 317 4.48 16.57 2.75
CA VAL A 317 3.18 17.18 2.41
C VAL A 317 2.05 16.18 2.66
N VAL A 318 2.19 14.96 2.15
CA VAL A 318 1.20 13.89 2.35
C VAL A 318 0.96 13.61 3.84
N LYS A 319 2.02 13.48 4.65
CA LYS A 319 1.90 13.25 6.10
C LYS A 319 1.19 14.38 6.83
N ASP A 320 1.48 15.64 6.49
CA ASP A 320 0.85 16.80 7.13
C ASP A 320 -0.64 16.91 6.75
N VAL A 321 -1.00 16.54 5.51
CA VAL A 321 -2.41 16.44 5.10
C VAL A 321 -3.12 15.28 5.78
N GLN A 322 -2.49 14.11 5.94
CA GLN A 322 -3.05 13.00 6.73
C GLN A 322 -3.29 13.41 8.18
N LYS A 323 -2.33 14.09 8.80
CA LYS A 323 -2.49 14.66 10.16
C LYS A 323 -3.67 15.63 10.25
N SER A 324 -3.89 16.41 9.19
CA SER A 324 -5.05 17.31 9.07
C SER A 324 -6.37 16.53 8.89
N ALA A 325 -6.36 15.45 8.10
CA ALA A 325 -7.52 14.58 7.90
C ALA A 325 -7.94 13.85 9.18
N VAL A 326 -7.00 13.53 10.08
CA VAL A 326 -7.32 13.02 11.42
C VAL A 326 -8.20 14.00 12.20
N LEU A 327 -7.98 15.32 12.09
CA LEU A 327 -8.83 16.31 12.76
C LEU A 327 -10.26 16.34 12.23
N VAL A 328 -10.48 15.96 10.96
CA VAL A 328 -11.83 15.78 10.42
C VAL A 328 -12.56 14.66 11.19
N GLY A 329 -11.87 13.58 11.54
CA GLY A 329 -12.43 12.50 12.37
C GLY A 329 -12.79 12.95 13.80
N TYR A 330 -11.99 13.84 14.38
CA TYR A 330 -12.25 14.37 15.73
C TYR A 330 -13.46 15.30 15.78
N PHE A 331 -13.68 16.07 14.73
CA PHE A 331 -14.62 17.19 14.78
C PHE A 331 -15.84 17.07 13.86
N VAL A 332 -15.84 16.17 12.89
CA VAL A 332 -16.95 15.95 11.96
C VAL A 332 -17.58 14.59 12.21
N LEU A 333 -18.90 14.56 12.40
CA LEU A 333 -19.62 13.33 12.68
C LEU A 333 -19.61 12.36 11.48
N PRO A 334 -19.56 11.03 11.72
CA PRO A 334 -19.64 10.01 10.68
C PRO A 334 -20.81 10.16 9.71
N GLU A 335 -21.98 10.60 10.20
CA GLU A 335 -23.14 10.88 9.34
C GLU A 335 -22.81 11.77 8.14
N VAL A 336 -21.96 12.78 8.35
CA VAL A 336 -21.58 13.75 7.31
C VAL A 336 -20.48 13.18 6.43
N TRP A 337 -19.36 12.75 7.02
CA TRP A 337 -18.21 12.37 6.20
C TRP A 337 -18.41 11.02 5.52
N CYS A 338 -19.15 10.05 6.08
CA CYS A 338 -19.50 8.82 5.37
C CYS A 338 -20.29 9.13 4.09
N LYS A 339 -21.31 9.99 4.20
CA LYS A 339 -22.15 10.39 3.07
C LYS A 339 -21.35 11.05 1.93
N LEU A 340 -20.31 11.81 2.27
CA LEU A 340 -19.46 12.49 1.28
C LEU A 340 -18.33 11.61 0.75
N MET A 341 -17.69 10.80 1.61
CA MET A 341 -16.46 10.09 1.29
C MET A 341 -16.71 8.70 0.70
N LEU A 342 -17.70 7.94 1.19
CA LEU A 342 -17.91 6.57 0.73
C LEU A 342 -18.24 6.52 -0.77
N GLY A 343 -19.06 7.46 -1.26
CA GLY A 343 -19.32 7.60 -2.69
C GLY A 343 -18.05 7.88 -3.51
N HIS A 344 -17.14 8.73 -3.00
CA HIS A 344 -15.86 8.98 -3.66
C HIS A 344 -14.93 7.77 -3.66
N VAL A 345 -14.96 6.94 -2.61
CA VAL A 345 -14.19 5.69 -2.52
C VAL A 345 -14.75 4.65 -3.49
N SER A 346 -16.08 4.46 -3.54
CA SER A 346 -16.70 3.52 -4.47
C SER A 346 -16.41 3.84 -5.94
N SER A 347 -16.28 5.13 -6.28
CA SER A 347 -16.00 5.60 -7.64
C SER A 347 -14.55 6.09 -7.84
N MET A 348 -13.63 5.73 -6.95
CA MET A 348 -12.26 6.25 -7.00
C MET A 348 -11.52 5.72 -8.23
N GLN A 349 -10.63 6.55 -8.77
CA GLN A 349 -9.68 6.15 -9.83
C GLN A 349 -8.26 5.97 -9.30
N THR A 350 -7.98 6.48 -8.10
CA THR A 350 -6.67 6.48 -7.45
C THR A 350 -6.85 6.31 -5.94
N PHE A 351 -5.78 5.96 -5.22
CA PHE A 351 -5.78 5.67 -3.78
C PHE A 351 -6.06 6.83 -2.78
N PRO A 352 -5.89 8.14 -3.08
CA PRO A 352 -6.05 9.21 -2.09
C PRO A 352 -7.37 9.25 -1.30
N PRO A 353 -8.55 8.95 -1.88
CA PRO A 353 -9.79 8.86 -1.10
C PRO A 353 -9.74 7.83 0.04
N LEU A 354 -9.10 6.67 -0.18
CA LEU A 354 -8.88 5.67 0.87
C LEU A 354 -7.88 6.15 1.92
N MET A 355 -6.80 6.82 1.49
CA MET A 355 -5.81 7.37 2.41
C MET A 355 -6.44 8.36 3.39
N VAL A 356 -7.25 9.29 2.87
CA VAL A 356 -7.97 10.27 3.70
C VAL A 356 -9.02 9.56 4.55
N LEU A 357 -9.75 8.56 4.02
CA LEU A 357 -10.69 7.76 4.80
C LEU A 357 -10.01 7.10 6.01
N ALA A 358 -8.87 6.45 5.83
CA ALA A 358 -8.10 5.85 6.92
C ALA A 358 -7.76 6.89 8.01
N SER A 359 -7.26 8.05 7.61
CA SER A 359 -6.93 9.13 8.54
C SER A 359 -8.16 9.68 9.28
N VAL A 360 -9.30 9.84 8.60
CA VAL A 360 -10.55 10.27 9.26
C VAL A 360 -11.02 9.22 10.27
N ILE A 361 -11.01 7.94 9.91
CA ILE A 361 -11.36 6.84 10.82
C ILE A 361 -10.48 6.87 12.07
N GLN A 362 -9.17 7.04 11.91
CA GLN A 362 -8.21 7.12 13.01
C GLN A 362 -8.55 8.23 14.02
N GLY A 363 -9.10 9.35 13.56
CA GLY A 363 -9.49 10.47 14.41
C GLY A 363 -10.88 10.33 15.05
N THR A 364 -11.65 9.30 14.71
CA THR A 364 -13.06 9.19 15.12
C THR A 364 -13.23 8.43 16.43
N GLU A 365 -14.21 8.83 17.26
CA GLU A 365 -14.55 8.14 18.50
C GLU A 365 -15.32 6.83 18.23
N ARG A 366 -15.02 5.79 19.01
CA ARG A 366 -15.62 4.44 18.90
C ARG A 366 -17.15 4.46 18.93
N GLU A 367 -17.74 5.17 19.89
CA GLU A 367 -19.19 5.16 20.12
C GLU A 367 -19.98 5.73 18.93
N VAL A 368 -19.43 6.73 18.23
CA VAL A 368 -20.11 7.36 17.09
C VAL A 368 -19.94 6.60 15.78
N ILE A 369 -18.79 5.95 15.55
CA ILE A 369 -18.50 5.24 14.30
C ILE A 369 -19.09 3.83 14.26
N LYS A 370 -19.35 3.20 15.41
CA LYS A 370 -19.86 1.83 15.51
C LYS A 370 -21.01 1.52 14.54
N SER A 371 -22.00 2.40 14.47
CA SER A 371 -23.18 2.22 13.60
C SER A 371 -22.89 2.35 12.09
N TYR A 372 -21.74 2.92 11.73
CA TYR A 372 -21.31 3.14 10.34
C TYR A 372 -20.27 2.12 9.86
N LEU A 373 -19.65 1.37 10.78
CA LEU A 373 -18.67 0.33 10.43
C LEU A 373 -19.16 -0.63 9.34
N PRO A 374 -20.41 -1.16 9.37
CA PRO A 374 -20.89 -2.03 8.29
C PRO A 374 -20.89 -1.36 6.90
N SER A 375 -21.31 -0.09 6.82
CA SER A 375 -21.34 0.65 5.54
C SER A 375 -19.92 0.99 5.04
N ILE A 376 -19.00 1.29 5.96
CA ILE A 376 -17.58 1.50 5.63
C ILE A 376 -17.00 0.19 5.08
N MET A 377 -17.23 -0.93 5.76
CA MET A 377 -16.76 -2.25 5.34
C MET A 377 -17.33 -2.63 3.99
N GLU A 378 -18.65 -2.55 3.79
CA GLU A 378 -19.31 -2.80 2.51
C GLU A 378 -18.67 -1.99 1.36
N THR A 379 -18.33 -0.73 1.62
CA THR A 379 -17.68 0.14 0.64
C THR A 379 -16.27 -0.36 0.28
N ILE A 380 -15.43 -0.62 1.28
CA ILE A 380 -14.03 -1.00 1.04
C ILE A 380 -13.85 -2.45 0.59
N THR A 381 -14.82 -3.33 0.87
CA THR A 381 -14.83 -4.73 0.38
C THR A 381 -15.52 -4.89 -0.96
N SER A 382 -16.15 -3.84 -1.50
CA SER A 382 -16.76 -3.89 -2.83
C SER A 382 -15.73 -4.23 -3.92
N HIS A 383 -16.15 -5.02 -4.92
CA HIS A 383 -15.26 -5.48 -6.00
C HIS A 383 -14.61 -4.33 -6.77
N SER A 384 -15.27 -3.16 -6.89
CA SER A 384 -14.70 -1.99 -7.57
C SER A 384 -13.53 -1.35 -6.81
N VAL A 385 -13.37 -1.68 -5.53
CA VAL A 385 -12.35 -1.13 -4.64
C VAL A 385 -11.29 -2.18 -4.31
N CYS A 386 -11.69 -3.33 -3.75
CA CYS A 386 -10.74 -4.31 -3.21
C CYS A 386 -10.04 -5.17 -4.28
N HIS A 387 -10.57 -5.21 -5.52
CA HIS A 387 -9.93 -5.93 -6.64
C HIS A 387 -8.98 -5.04 -7.46
N ALA A 388 -8.59 -3.87 -6.93
CA ALA A 388 -7.67 -2.98 -7.59
C ALA A 388 -6.30 -3.65 -7.85
N HIS A 389 -5.66 -3.29 -8.96
CA HIS A 389 -4.33 -3.80 -9.30
C HIS A 389 -3.18 -2.91 -8.81
N GLU A 390 -3.47 -1.77 -8.17
CA GLU A 390 -2.45 -0.83 -7.69
C GLU A 390 -2.01 -1.17 -6.26
N ILE A 391 -0.69 -1.30 -6.03
CA ILE A 391 -0.10 -1.61 -4.71
C ILE A 391 -0.50 -0.57 -3.66
N GLN A 392 -0.59 0.70 -4.07
CA GLN A 392 -0.97 1.81 -3.22
C GLN A 392 -2.41 1.66 -2.71
N VAL A 393 -3.33 1.16 -3.54
CA VAL A 393 -4.71 0.90 -3.11
C VAL A 393 -4.74 -0.16 -2.01
N HIS A 394 -4.04 -1.28 -2.19
CA HIS A 394 -3.93 -2.30 -1.13
C HIS A 394 -3.25 -1.78 0.13
N THR A 395 -2.24 -0.92 0.00
CA THR A 395 -1.58 -0.28 1.15
C THR A 395 -2.55 0.58 1.95
N GLU A 396 -3.38 1.40 1.28
CA GLU A 396 -4.37 2.25 1.95
C GLU A 396 -5.58 1.46 2.47
N LEU A 397 -5.97 0.35 1.83
CA LEU A 397 -6.97 -0.58 2.37
C LEU A 397 -6.48 -1.21 3.69
N LEU A 398 -5.22 -1.65 3.75
CA LEU A 398 -4.63 -2.15 4.99
C LEU A 398 -4.56 -1.07 6.07
N ARG A 399 -4.31 0.20 5.71
CA ARG A 399 -4.38 1.33 6.66
C ARG A 399 -5.79 1.62 7.14
N CYS A 400 -6.80 1.49 6.27
CA CYS A 400 -8.21 1.58 6.68
C CYS A 400 -8.53 0.48 7.70
N VAL A 401 -8.18 -0.78 7.40
CA VAL A 401 -8.37 -1.90 8.32
C VAL A 401 -7.62 -1.68 9.63
N GLU A 402 -6.37 -1.22 9.58
CA GLU A 402 -5.60 -0.87 10.79
C GLU A 402 -6.32 0.19 11.63
N SER A 403 -6.79 1.26 11.01
CA SER A 403 -7.50 2.34 11.71
C SER A 403 -8.82 1.85 12.32
N ILE A 404 -9.55 0.97 11.61
CA ILE A 404 -10.78 0.34 12.11
C ILE A 404 -10.47 -0.57 13.30
N ILE A 405 -9.43 -1.40 13.21
CA ILE A 405 -8.98 -2.28 14.29
C ILE A 405 -8.57 -1.44 15.52
N ASP A 406 -7.84 -0.35 15.34
CA ASP A 406 -7.39 0.52 16.43
C ASP A 406 -8.56 1.11 17.24
N ILE A 407 -9.66 1.48 16.58
CA ILE A 407 -10.81 2.14 17.23
C ILE A 407 -11.90 1.17 17.71
N SER A 408 -12.09 0.01 17.06
CA SER A 408 -13.31 -0.78 17.21
C SER A 408 -13.36 -1.60 18.52
N GLN A 409 -12.22 -1.86 19.17
CA GLN A 409 -12.16 -2.68 20.40
C GLN A 409 -13.00 -3.97 20.27
N GLU A 410 -13.99 -4.19 21.14
CA GLU A 410 -14.90 -5.36 21.10
C GLU A 410 -15.92 -5.34 19.94
N ASP A 411 -16.20 -4.17 19.34
CA ASP A 411 -17.14 -4.02 18.21
C ASP A 411 -16.60 -4.64 16.91
N ILE A 412 -15.30 -4.98 16.88
CA ILE A 412 -14.68 -5.69 15.76
C ILE A 412 -15.37 -7.03 15.46
N GLY A 413 -16.06 -7.61 16.45
CA GLY A 413 -16.84 -8.84 16.30
C GLY A 413 -17.84 -8.77 15.15
N ASP A 414 -18.56 -7.66 15.04
CA ASP A 414 -19.65 -7.47 14.08
C ASP A 414 -19.17 -7.39 12.63
N ILE A 415 -17.94 -6.91 12.42
CA ILE A 415 -17.31 -6.74 11.11
C ILE A 415 -16.16 -7.73 10.85
N SER A 416 -16.00 -8.72 11.74
CA SER A 416 -14.84 -9.62 11.72
C SER A 416 -14.74 -10.42 10.42
N GLN A 417 -15.89 -10.84 9.87
CA GLN A 417 -15.97 -11.55 8.59
C GLN A 417 -15.51 -10.68 7.42
N ASP A 418 -15.94 -9.41 7.36
CA ASP A 418 -15.60 -8.51 6.26
C ASP A 418 -14.11 -8.17 6.24
N ILE A 419 -13.54 -7.94 7.42
CA ILE A 419 -12.10 -7.73 7.58
C ILE A 419 -11.33 -8.97 7.11
N PHE A 420 -11.76 -10.18 7.53
CA PHE A 420 -11.14 -11.42 7.09
C PHE A 420 -11.19 -11.55 5.56
N ASN A 421 -12.36 -11.36 4.95
CA ASN A 421 -12.55 -11.44 3.50
C ASN A 421 -11.62 -10.47 2.76
N LEU A 422 -11.53 -9.22 3.22
CA LEU A 422 -10.66 -8.21 2.64
C LEU A 422 -9.17 -8.59 2.75
N LEU A 423 -8.74 -9.07 3.92
CA LEU A 423 -7.34 -9.46 4.13
C LEU A 423 -6.95 -10.67 3.28
N ILE A 424 -7.81 -11.68 3.14
CA ILE A 424 -7.55 -12.81 2.22
C ILE A 424 -7.55 -12.33 0.76
N THR A 425 -8.41 -11.38 0.40
CA THR A 425 -8.42 -10.78 -0.95
C THR A 425 -7.12 -10.06 -1.27
N ILE A 426 -6.61 -9.25 -0.34
CA ILE A 426 -5.33 -8.55 -0.49
C ILE A 426 -4.17 -9.56 -0.56
N LEU A 427 -4.18 -10.61 0.27
CA LEU A 427 -3.19 -11.69 0.18
C LEU A 427 -3.25 -12.40 -1.17
N ALA A 428 -4.43 -12.63 -1.72
CA ALA A 428 -4.60 -13.27 -3.02
C ALA A 428 -4.09 -12.39 -4.19
N LEU A 429 -4.18 -11.07 -4.05
CA LEU A 429 -3.73 -10.07 -5.02
C LEU A 429 -2.35 -9.47 -4.69
N ARG A 430 -1.60 -10.10 -3.78
CA ARG A 430 -0.31 -9.59 -3.30
C ARG A 430 0.71 -9.39 -4.42
N GLN A 431 1.41 -8.27 -4.36
CA GLN A 431 2.44 -7.88 -5.34
C GLN A 431 3.81 -7.63 -4.70
N ASP A 432 3.85 -7.40 -3.40
CA ASP A 432 5.07 -7.11 -2.65
C ASP A 432 5.01 -7.68 -1.22
N GLN A 433 6.18 -7.94 -0.64
CA GLN A 433 6.31 -8.55 0.68
C GLN A 433 5.78 -7.66 1.81
N LYS A 434 5.86 -6.32 1.67
CA LYS A 434 5.47 -5.40 2.74
C LYS A 434 3.95 -5.41 2.93
N THR A 435 3.19 -5.44 1.84
CA THR A 435 1.73 -5.60 1.87
C THR A 435 1.33 -6.95 2.48
N GLU A 436 2.02 -8.03 2.10
CA GLU A 436 1.81 -9.38 2.65
C GLU A 436 2.06 -9.45 4.16
N ASP A 437 3.21 -8.97 4.64
CA ASP A 437 3.57 -8.94 6.05
C ASP A 437 2.56 -8.13 6.87
N LYS A 438 2.10 -7.00 6.33
CA LYS A 438 1.11 -6.14 6.97
C LYS A 438 -0.26 -6.81 7.05
N ALA A 439 -0.68 -7.55 6.02
CA ALA A 439 -1.93 -8.30 6.05
C ALA A 439 -1.91 -9.41 7.12
N TYR A 440 -0.80 -10.16 7.25
CA TYR A 440 -0.65 -11.14 8.32
C TYR A 440 -0.62 -10.49 9.71
N GLN A 441 0.08 -9.37 9.85
CA GLN A 441 0.08 -8.60 11.10
C GLN A 441 -1.35 -8.21 11.50
N LEU A 442 -2.19 -7.76 10.56
CA LEU A 442 -3.57 -7.38 10.85
C LEU A 442 -4.47 -8.57 11.18
N LEU A 443 -4.29 -9.72 10.53
CA LEU A 443 -4.95 -10.98 10.92
C LEU A 443 -4.59 -11.37 12.37
N ASP A 444 -3.31 -11.29 12.74
CA ASP A 444 -2.86 -11.59 14.10
C ASP A 444 -3.41 -10.58 15.13
N ARG A 445 -3.48 -9.29 14.76
CA ARG A 445 -4.08 -8.25 15.62
C ARG A 445 -5.57 -8.49 15.83
N GLN A 446 -6.30 -8.83 14.78
CA GLN A 446 -7.72 -9.17 14.85
C GLN A 446 -7.96 -10.43 15.71
N CYS A 447 -7.10 -11.45 15.62
CA CYS A 447 -7.17 -12.63 16.52
C CYS A 447 -7.09 -12.19 18.00
N LYS A 448 -6.12 -11.33 18.33
CA LYS A 448 -5.91 -10.84 19.70
C LYS A 448 -7.10 -10.04 20.22
N MET A 449 -7.73 -9.23 19.36
CA MET A 449 -8.90 -8.43 19.75
C MET A 449 -10.16 -9.27 19.97
N LEU A 450 -10.28 -10.40 19.27
CA LEU A 450 -11.38 -11.34 19.42
C LEU A 450 -11.09 -12.44 20.45
N ASP A 451 -10.00 -12.32 21.21
CA ASP A 451 -9.53 -13.31 22.19
C ASP A 451 -9.37 -14.73 21.61
N MET A 452 -8.93 -14.82 20.35
CA MET A 452 -8.71 -16.09 19.64
C MET A 452 -7.28 -16.59 19.87
N CYS A 453 -7.11 -17.91 19.97
CA CYS A 453 -5.82 -18.54 20.24
C CYS A 453 -4.80 -18.39 19.10
N GLY A 454 -5.25 -18.06 17.89
CA GLY A 454 -4.40 -17.77 16.75
C GLY A 454 -5.15 -17.82 15.42
N ARG A 455 -4.42 -17.66 14.32
CA ARG A 455 -5.00 -17.61 12.96
C ARG A 455 -5.84 -18.84 12.63
N GLN A 456 -5.45 -20.03 13.08
CA GLN A 456 -6.21 -21.24 12.78
C GLN A 456 -7.69 -21.13 13.22
N GLU A 457 -7.96 -20.57 14.40
CA GLU A 457 -9.32 -20.37 14.91
C GLU A 457 -10.09 -19.32 14.08
N MET A 458 -9.39 -18.27 13.64
CA MET A 458 -9.94 -17.26 12.72
C MET A 458 -10.36 -17.88 11.39
N PHE A 459 -9.51 -18.71 10.77
CA PHE A 459 -9.86 -19.45 9.58
C PHE A 459 -11.03 -20.42 9.83
N THR A 460 -11.04 -21.14 10.97
CA THR A 460 -12.17 -22.01 11.34
C THR A 460 -13.50 -21.25 11.37
N LYS A 461 -13.51 -20.04 11.93
CA LYS A 461 -14.73 -19.22 12.04
C LYS A 461 -15.17 -18.64 10.70
N HIS A 462 -14.23 -18.17 9.88
CA HIS A 462 -14.55 -17.28 8.75
C HIS A 462 -14.40 -17.91 7.36
N SER A 463 -13.77 -19.08 7.22
CA SER A 463 -13.59 -19.72 5.91
C SER A 463 -14.89 -20.21 5.27
N LEU A 464 -15.79 -20.84 6.04
CA LEU A 464 -17.05 -21.35 5.47
C LEU A 464 -17.97 -20.22 4.97
N PRO A 465 -18.22 -19.14 5.74
CA PRO A 465 -18.99 -18.01 5.21
C PRO A 465 -18.41 -17.43 3.92
N LEU A 466 -17.08 -17.32 3.80
CA LEU A 466 -16.42 -16.86 2.57
C LEU A 466 -16.60 -17.84 1.40
N ILE A 467 -16.48 -19.15 1.62
CA ILE A 467 -16.74 -20.13 0.55
C ILE A 467 -18.20 -20.07 0.08
N ASN A 468 -19.14 -19.85 1.01
CA ASN A 468 -20.57 -19.77 0.69
C ASN A 468 -20.92 -18.58 -0.22
N THR A 469 -20.12 -17.51 -0.25
CA THR A 469 -20.36 -16.39 -1.20
C THR A 469 -20.10 -16.79 -2.65
N TYR A 470 -19.44 -17.92 -2.90
CA TYR A 470 -19.08 -18.38 -4.24
C TYR A 470 -20.05 -19.39 -4.84
N VAL A 471 -21.00 -19.93 -4.06
CA VAL A 471 -21.87 -21.05 -4.45
C VAL A 471 -22.59 -20.78 -5.78
N ASP A 472 -23.03 -19.54 -6.01
CA ASP A 472 -23.77 -19.17 -7.22
C ASP A 472 -22.87 -18.75 -8.40
N THR A 473 -21.55 -18.59 -8.20
CA THR A 473 -20.65 -17.98 -9.20
C THR A 473 -19.49 -18.86 -9.64
N TYR A 474 -19.10 -19.87 -8.85
CA TYR A 474 -17.90 -20.68 -9.12
C TYR A 474 -17.93 -21.42 -10.45
N ASN A 475 -19.11 -21.66 -11.01
CA ASN A 475 -19.31 -22.27 -12.32
C ASN A 475 -18.94 -21.33 -13.49
N THR A 476 -18.93 -20.01 -13.28
CA THR A 476 -18.61 -19.00 -14.31
C THR A 476 -17.19 -18.44 -14.22
N TRP A 477 -16.41 -18.91 -13.24
CA TRP A 477 -15.05 -18.44 -13.05
C TRP A 477 -14.14 -18.67 -14.26
N THR A 478 -13.23 -17.73 -14.45
CA THR A 478 -12.15 -17.77 -15.43
C THR A 478 -10.80 -17.76 -14.72
N VAL A 479 -9.70 -17.92 -15.48
CA VAL A 479 -8.34 -17.82 -14.94
C VAL A 479 -8.08 -16.47 -14.25
N HIS A 480 -8.74 -15.41 -14.72
CA HIS A 480 -8.61 -14.03 -14.24
C HIS A 480 -9.59 -13.66 -13.13
N SER A 481 -10.51 -14.55 -12.76
CA SER A 481 -11.44 -14.30 -11.65
C SER A 481 -10.65 -14.15 -10.34
N VAL A 482 -10.91 -13.05 -9.62
CA VAL A 482 -10.24 -12.78 -8.33
C VAL A 482 -10.71 -13.78 -7.29
N GLU A 483 -11.98 -14.15 -7.31
CA GLU A 483 -12.60 -15.14 -6.42
C GLU A 483 -11.86 -16.49 -6.46
N ARG A 484 -11.35 -16.87 -7.64
CA ARG A 484 -10.48 -18.05 -7.79
C ARG A 484 -9.16 -17.87 -7.05
N LEU A 485 -8.49 -16.73 -7.19
CA LEU A 485 -7.24 -16.44 -6.47
C LEU A 485 -7.47 -16.40 -4.96
N VAL A 486 -8.59 -15.84 -4.52
CA VAL A 486 -9.01 -15.80 -3.10
C VAL A 486 -9.24 -17.22 -2.60
N PHE A 487 -9.94 -18.06 -3.36
CA PHE A 487 -10.16 -19.46 -3.02
C PHE A 487 -8.85 -20.24 -2.91
N ASP A 488 -7.95 -20.12 -3.90
CA ASP A 488 -6.63 -20.75 -3.87
C ASP A 488 -5.87 -20.34 -2.59
N THR A 489 -5.80 -19.04 -2.33
CA THR A 489 -5.08 -18.46 -1.18
C THR A 489 -5.69 -18.93 0.13
N LEU A 490 -7.02 -18.90 0.25
CA LEU A 490 -7.73 -19.38 1.43
C LEU A 490 -7.35 -20.82 1.75
N LEU A 491 -7.37 -21.73 0.77
CA LEU A 491 -7.08 -23.15 1.02
C LEU A 491 -5.60 -23.42 1.33
N ILE A 492 -4.68 -22.62 0.78
CA ILE A 492 -3.26 -22.72 1.09
C ILE A 492 -2.98 -22.28 2.53
N GLU A 493 -3.63 -21.20 2.98
CA GLU A 493 -3.40 -20.61 4.31
C GLU A 493 -4.21 -21.29 5.43
N ALA A 494 -5.36 -21.90 5.11
CA ALA A 494 -6.28 -22.47 6.09
C ALA A 494 -5.74 -23.69 6.87
N GLY A 495 -4.70 -24.36 6.37
CA GLY A 495 -4.11 -25.54 7.00
C GLY A 495 -5.15 -26.64 7.26
N SER A 496 -5.25 -27.10 8.51
CA SER A 496 -6.14 -28.23 8.85
C SER A 496 -7.63 -27.92 8.72
N VAL A 497 -8.03 -26.64 8.67
CA VAL A 497 -9.44 -26.23 8.50
C VAL A 497 -9.99 -26.71 7.14
N VAL A 498 -9.13 -26.91 6.14
CA VAL A 498 -9.51 -27.48 4.83
C VAL A 498 -10.26 -28.81 4.99
N GLY A 499 -9.83 -29.68 5.91
CA GLY A 499 -10.46 -30.97 6.16
C GLY A 499 -11.87 -30.90 6.76
N ASP A 500 -12.23 -29.78 7.39
CA ASP A 500 -13.58 -29.51 7.91
C ASP A 500 -14.54 -29.02 6.81
N LEU A 501 -13.99 -28.56 5.67
CA LEU A 501 -14.73 -27.85 4.61
C LEU A 501 -14.88 -28.66 3.32
N LEU A 502 -14.52 -29.95 3.33
CA LEU A 502 -14.49 -30.81 2.13
C LEU A 502 -15.84 -30.85 1.38
N ASP A 503 -16.96 -30.88 2.11
CA ASP A 503 -18.31 -30.90 1.56
C ASP A 503 -18.60 -29.67 0.65
N TYR A 504 -17.92 -28.54 0.90
CA TYR A 504 -18.09 -27.29 0.14
C TYR A 504 -16.96 -27.08 -0.88
N ILE A 505 -15.76 -27.57 -0.59
CA ILE A 505 -14.57 -27.42 -1.46
C ILE A 505 -14.64 -28.36 -2.65
N VAL A 506 -14.99 -29.63 -2.43
CA VAL A 506 -14.93 -30.67 -3.48
C VAL A 506 -15.87 -30.35 -4.66
N PRO A 507 -17.12 -29.88 -4.47
CA PRO A 507 -17.96 -29.45 -5.58
C PRO A 507 -17.36 -28.35 -6.46
N ILE A 508 -16.65 -27.39 -5.85
CA ILE A 508 -15.95 -26.31 -6.56
C ILE A 508 -14.79 -26.88 -7.39
N LEU A 509 -14.02 -27.81 -6.82
CA LEU A 509 -12.94 -28.51 -7.51
C LEU A 509 -13.47 -29.33 -8.69
N VAL A 510 -14.51 -30.14 -8.48
CA VAL A 510 -15.14 -30.97 -9.53
C VAL A 510 -15.61 -30.10 -10.69
N THR A 511 -16.32 -29.01 -10.39
CA THR A 511 -16.86 -28.11 -11.42
C THR A 511 -15.74 -27.42 -12.22
N ASN A 512 -14.68 -26.96 -11.55
CA ASN A 512 -13.60 -26.22 -12.22
C ASN A 512 -12.50 -27.11 -12.80
N LEU A 513 -12.52 -28.41 -12.52
CA LEU A 513 -11.69 -29.44 -13.16
C LEU A 513 -12.42 -30.26 -14.21
N SER A 514 -13.71 -30.01 -14.44
CA SER A 514 -14.48 -30.67 -15.50
C SER A 514 -13.89 -30.41 -16.89
N THR A 515 -14.02 -31.38 -17.80
CA THR A 515 -13.35 -31.36 -19.12
C THR A 515 -13.86 -30.30 -20.08
N ASP A 516 -15.05 -29.75 -19.82
CA ASP A 516 -15.67 -28.62 -20.53
C ASP A 516 -15.06 -27.25 -20.15
N LYS A 517 -14.31 -27.19 -19.04
CA LYS A 517 -13.64 -25.97 -18.59
C LYS A 517 -12.39 -25.65 -19.41
N ASP A 518 -12.07 -24.35 -19.42
CA ASP A 518 -10.86 -23.82 -20.02
C ASP A 518 -9.61 -24.62 -19.54
N PRO A 519 -8.73 -25.03 -20.47
CA PRO A 519 -7.55 -25.82 -20.12
C PRO A 519 -6.60 -25.17 -19.11
N GLU A 520 -6.40 -23.85 -19.18
CA GLU A 520 -5.52 -23.15 -18.26
C GLU A 520 -6.14 -23.11 -16.86
N MET A 521 -7.46 -22.88 -16.77
CA MET A 521 -8.22 -22.97 -15.51
C MET A 521 -8.00 -24.32 -14.83
N ARG A 522 -8.13 -25.42 -15.57
CA ARG A 522 -7.90 -26.78 -15.04
C ARG A 522 -6.49 -26.96 -14.52
N LEU A 523 -5.48 -26.47 -15.23
CA LEU A 523 -4.09 -26.56 -14.79
C LEU A 523 -3.86 -25.80 -13.46
N LYS A 524 -4.51 -24.64 -13.25
CA LYS A 524 -4.44 -23.91 -11.97
C LYS A 524 -5.05 -24.72 -10.83
N PHE A 525 -6.25 -25.27 -11.03
CA PHE A 525 -6.91 -26.09 -10.01
C PHE A 525 -6.17 -27.39 -9.71
N PHE A 526 -5.58 -28.04 -10.72
CA PHE A 526 -4.74 -29.21 -10.47
C PHE A 526 -3.48 -28.87 -9.68
N SER A 527 -2.89 -27.70 -9.91
CA SER A 527 -1.74 -27.22 -9.13
C SER A 527 -2.12 -27.00 -7.66
N LEU A 528 -3.29 -26.39 -7.40
CA LEU A 528 -3.84 -26.26 -6.06
C LEU A 528 -4.07 -27.63 -5.41
N LEU A 529 -4.83 -28.51 -6.07
CA LEU A 529 -5.14 -29.85 -5.56
C LEU A 529 -3.88 -30.65 -5.26
N SER A 530 -2.88 -30.63 -6.15
CA SER A 530 -1.61 -31.34 -5.94
C SER A 530 -0.88 -30.83 -4.69
N ARG A 531 -0.88 -29.51 -4.45
CA ARG A 531 -0.25 -28.92 -3.25
C ARG A 531 -0.95 -29.34 -1.96
N LEU A 532 -2.28 -29.39 -1.99
CA LEU A 532 -3.08 -29.84 -0.86
C LEU A 532 -2.88 -31.34 -0.60
N VAL A 533 -2.85 -32.18 -1.64
CA VAL A 533 -2.64 -33.63 -1.51
C VAL A 533 -1.24 -33.96 -0.96
N MET A 534 -0.21 -33.25 -1.39
CA MET A 534 1.16 -33.44 -0.89
C MET A 534 1.30 -33.15 0.61
N ASN A 535 0.43 -32.31 1.17
CA ASN A 535 0.36 -32.00 2.60
C ASN A 535 -0.97 -32.49 3.22
N SER A 536 -1.53 -33.59 2.69
CA SER A 536 -2.88 -34.06 3.02
C SER A 536 -3.11 -34.25 4.52
N THR A 537 -2.13 -34.81 5.25
CA THR A 537 -2.25 -35.06 6.71
C THR A 537 -2.45 -33.79 7.54
N THR A 538 -2.00 -32.63 7.05
CA THR A 538 -2.17 -31.33 7.70
C THR A 538 -3.21 -30.44 7.02
N THR A 539 -3.81 -30.88 5.91
CA THR A 539 -4.77 -30.12 5.10
C THR A 539 -6.05 -30.91 4.81
N LEU A 540 -6.19 -31.50 3.62
CA LEU A 540 -7.41 -32.20 3.15
C LEU A 540 -7.82 -33.33 4.10
N ASP A 541 -6.87 -34.15 4.53
CA ASP A 541 -7.11 -35.33 5.36
C ASP A 541 -6.79 -35.09 6.84
N SER A 542 -6.73 -33.83 7.29
CA SER A 542 -6.51 -33.47 8.69
C SER A 542 -7.54 -34.08 9.66
N ARG A 543 -8.74 -34.39 9.14
CA ARG A 543 -9.86 -35.03 9.85
C ARG A 543 -10.05 -36.50 9.49
N GLN A 544 -9.15 -37.09 8.70
CA GLN A 544 -9.28 -38.47 8.18
C GLN A 544 -10.56 -38.71 7.36
N ARG A 545 -11.13 -37.64 6.79
CA ARG A 545 -12.37 -37.65 5.99
C ARG A 545 -12.10 -37.56 4.49
N PHE A 546 -10.90 -37.20 4.05
CA PHE A 546 -10.66 -36.94 2.63
C PHE A 546 -10.81 -38.19 1.79
N GLY A 547 -10.54 -39.37 2.35
CA GLY A 547 -10.74 -40.63 1.63
C GLY A 547 -12.19 -40.83 1.15
N ASP A 548 -13.19 -40.28 1.84
CA ASP A 548 -14.61 -40.41 1.43
C ASP A 548 -14.90 -39.62 0.14
N PHE A 549 -14.12 -38.56 -0.09
CA PHE A 549 -14.17 -37.75 -1.30
C PHE A 549 -13.11 -38.18 -2.33
N ALA A 550 -12.08 -38.91 -1.92
CA ALA A 550 -10.99 -39.33 -2.81
C ALA A 550 -11.51 -40.18 -3.99
N VAL A 551 -12.56 -40.97 -3.77
CA VAL A 551 -13.26 -41.71 -4.83
C VAL A 551 -13.85 -40.76 -5.88
N ILE A 552 -14.53 -39.69 -5.43
CA ILE A 552 -15.08 -38.64 -6.30
C ILE A 552 -13.94 -37.93 -7.04
N VAL A 553 -12.84 -37.61 -6.36
CA VAL A 553 -11.66 -36.99 -7.00
C VAL A 553 -11.06 -37.90 -8.07
N VAL A 554 -10.95 -39.21 -7.84
CA VAL A 554 -10.43 -40.12 -8.86
C VAL A 554 -11.40 -40.21 -10.05
N ARG A 555 -12.68 -40.48 -9.77
CA ARG A 555 -13.70 -40.74 -10.80
C ARG A 555 -14.09 -39.51 -11.61
N ASP A 556 -14.31 -38.39 -10.94
CA ASP A 556 -14.95 -37.20 -11.55
C ASP A 556 -13.94 -36.11 -11.92
N ILE A 557 -12.71 -36.16 -11.37
CA ILE A 557 -11.64 -35.18 -11.67
C ILE A 557 -10.48 -35.83 -12.44
N ILE A 558 -9.86 -36.86 -11.89
CA ILE A 558 -8.59 -37.39 -12.43
C ILE A 558 -8.82 -38.17 -13.72
N ILE A 559 -9.66 -39.22 -13.70
CA ILE A 559 -9.89 -40.09 -14.86
C ILE A 559 -10.31 -39.30 -16.10
N PRO A 560 -11.30 -38.39 -16.05
CA PRO A 560 -11.74 -37.63 -17.23
C PRO A 560 -10.63 -36.76 -17.84
N ASN A 561 -9.71 -36.24 -17.01
CA ASN A 561 -8.59 -35.42 -17.46
C ASN A 561 -7.36 -36.22 -17.91
N CYS A 562 -7.36 -37.54 -17.74
CA CYS A 562 -6.36 -38.44 -18.31
C CYS A 562 -6.71 -38.89 -19.74
N VAL A 563 -7.96 -38.70 -20.19
CA VAL A 563 -8.42 -39.15 -21.50
C VAL A 563 -7.66 -38.44 -22.62
N TRP A 564 -7.17 -39.22 -23.60
CA TRP A 564 -6.37 -38.69 -24.70
C TRP A 564 -7.15 -37.67 -25.54
N SER A 565 -6.46 -36.59 -25.87
CA SER A 565 -6.91 -35.57 -26.81
C SER A 565 -5.70 -34.91 -27.47
N ALA A 566 -5.86 -34.48 -28.73
CA ALA A 566 -4.77 -33.93 -29.51
C ALA A 566 -4.35 -32.52 -29.00
N GLY A 567 -3.05 -32.25 -29.05
CA GLY A 567 -2.48 -30.93 -28.76
C GLY A 567 -1.62 -30.86 -27.49
N ARG A 568 -0.71 -29.89 -27.46
CA ARG A 568 0.27 -29.75 -26.36
C ARG A 568 -0.38 -29.46 -25.01
N VAL A 569 -1.40 -28.61 -24.98
CA VAL A 569 -2.12 -28.24 -23.75
C VAL A 569 -2.89 -29.44 -23.19
N ALA A 570 -3.57 -30.19 -24.06
CA ALA A 570 -4.22 -31.44 -23.69
C ALA A 570 -3.22 -32.45 -23.11
N GLY A 571 -2.04 -32.61 -23.73
CA GLY A 571 -0.97 -33.45 -23.19
C GLY A 571 -0.45 -33.00 -21.82
N ALA A 572 -0.35 -31.68 -21.60
CA ALA A 572 0.03 -31.13 -20.30
C ALA A 572 -1.01 -31.45 -19.21
N ILE A 573 -2.31 -31.27 -19.49
CA ILE A 573 -3.40 -31.62 -18.57
C ILE A 573 -3.32 -33.09 -18.17
N ARG A 574 -3.15 -34.01 -19.14
CA ARG A 574 -3.01 -35.44 -18.84
C ARG A 574 -1.81 -35.73 -17.96
N THR A 575 -0.66 -35.14 -18.29
CA THR A 575 0.56 -35.28 -17.47
C THR A 575 0.28 -34.84 -16.03
N THR A 576 -0.40 -33.71 -15.85
CA THR A 576 -0.76 -33.15 -14.54
C THR A 576 -1.78 -34.02 -13.81
N ALA A 577 -2.80 -34.53 -14.49
CA ALA A 577 -3.82 -35.42 -13.89
C ALA A 577 -3.19 -36.72 -13.37
N VAL A 578 -2.33 -37.37 -14.18
CA VAL A 578 -1.59 -38.57 -13.77
C VAL A 578 -0.61 -38.26 -12.63
N SER A 579 0.01 -37.07 -12.62
CA SER A 579 0.86 -36.61 -11.51
C SER A 579 0.06 -36.42 -10.22
N CYS A 580 -1.15 -35.88 -10.32
CA CYS A 580 -2.06 -35.71 -9.18
C CYS A 580 -2.51 -37.06 -8.63
N MET A 581 -2.82 -38.03 -9.51
CA MET A 581 -3.10 -39.42 -9.11
C MET A 581 -1.93 -40.04 -8.34
N TRP A 582 -0.71 -39.86 -8.84
CA TRP A 582 0.48 -40.33 -8.16
C TRP A 582 0.62 -39.72 -6.76
N ALA A 583 0.47 -38.40 -6.63
CA ALA A 583 0.50 -37.72 -5.34
C ALA A 583 -0.60 -38.26 -4.39
N LEU A 584 -1.80 -38.52 -4.91
CA LEU A 584 -2.92 -39.06 -4.13
C LEU A 584 -2.62 -40.47 -3.61
N LEU A 585 -2.03 -41.35 -4.41
CA LEU A 585 -1.60 -42.67 -3.96
C LEU A 585 -0.43 -42.62 -2.97
N GLN A 586 0.49 -41.67 -3.15
CA GLN A 586 1.60 -41.46 -2.22
C GLN A 586 1.13 -40.92 -0.86
N SER A 587 0.06 -40.13 -0.83
CA SER A 587 -0.50 -39.58 0.39
C SER A 587 -1.01 -40.64 1.38
N GLY A 588 -1.33 -41.85 0.88
CA GLY A 588 -1.88 -42.94 1.70
C GLY A 588 -3.37 -42.82 2.02
N VAL A 589 -4.04 -41.76 1.55
CA VAL A 589 -5.48 -41.53 1.79
C VAL A 589 -6.36 -42.56 1.08
N LEU A 590 -5.94 -43.03 -0.10
CA LEU A 590 -6.61 -44.09 -0.84
C LEU A 590 -6.24 -45.46 -0.27
N THR A 591 -7.00 -45.93 0.72
CA THR A 591 -6.92 -47.31 1.20
C THR A 591 -7.47 -48.29 0.16
N LYS A 592 -7.20 -49.59 0.34
CA LYS A 592 -7.67 -50.67 -0.54
C LYS A 592 -9.18 -50.61 -0.76
N GLU A 593 -9.95 -50.41 0.31
CA GLU A 593 -11.42 -50.36 0.30
C GLU A 593 -11.94 -49.16 -0.50
N LYS A 594 -11.23 -48.03 -0.44
CA LYS A 594 -11.59 -46.80 -1.14
C LYS A 594 -11.13 -46.79 -2.60
N LEU A 595 -10.07 -47.53 -2.92
CA LEU A 595 -9.60 -47.70 -4.29
C LEU A 595 -10.47 -48.69 -5.07
N ALA A 596 -10.97 -49.74 -4.42
CA ALA A 596 -11.75 -50.82 -5.06
C ALA A 596 -12.91 -50.35 -5.98
N PRO A 597 -13.74 -49.34 -5.64
CA PRO A 597 -14.85 -48.91 -6.48
C PRO A 597 -14.44 -48.25 -7.81
N VAL A 598 -13.20 -47.74 -7.90
CA VAL A 598 -12.69 -46.99 -9.06
C VAL A 598 -11.49 -47.65 -9.71
N VAL A 599 -10.99 -48.76 -9.15
CA VAL A 599 -9.75 -49.41 -9.59
C VAL A 599 -9.84 -49.90 -11.03
N GLU A 600 -11.01 -50.35 -11.46
CA GLU A 600 -11.23 -50.88 -12.80
C GLU A 600 -11.10 -49.78 -13.85
N ASP A 601 -11.90 -48.71 -13.71
CA ASP A 601 -11.84 -47.55 -14.60
C ASP A 601 -10.46 -46.89 -14.56
N LEU A 602 -9.84 -46.82 -13.38
CA LEU A 602 -8.50 -46.28 -13.22
C LEU A 602 -7.45 -47.12 -13.95
N LEU A 603 -7.48 -48.46 -13.82
CA LEU A 603 -6.55 -49.34 -14.54
C LEU A 603 -6.74 -49.21 -16.04
N THR A 604 -7.99 -49.22 -16.53
CA THR A 604 -8.29 -49.01 -17.95
C THR A 604 -7.71 -47.68 -18.45
N GLN A 605 -7.89 -46.60 -17.68
CA GLN A 605 -7.35 -45.30 -18.05
C GLN A 605 -5.82 -45.24 -17.96
N MET A 606 -5.21 -45.91 -16.99
CA MET A 606 -3.75 -45.99 -16.88
C MET A 606 -3.15 -46.79 -18.03
N LEU A 607 -3.75 -47.93 -18.42
CA LEU A 607 -3.32 -48.67 -19.61
C LEU A 607 -3.40 -47.81 -20.88
N SER A 608 -4.46 -47.02 -21.05
CA SER A 608 -4.52 -46.05 -22.14
C SER A 608 -3.42 -44.97 -22.04
N SER A 609 -3.09 -44.53 -20.84
CA SER A 609 -2.09 -43.47 -20.60
C SER A 609 -0.65 -43.98 -20.72
N LEU A 610 -0.42 -45.29 -20.63
CA LEU A 610 0.86 -45.91 -20.95
C LEU A 610 1.24 -45.67 -22.41
N GLU A 611 0.27 -45.54 -23.32
CA GLU A 611 0.46 -45.27 -24.75
C GLU A 611 0.61 -43.78 -25.10
N ASP A 612 0.70 -42.88 -24.10
CA ASP A 612 0.77 -41.45 -24.34
C ASP A 612 2.07 -41.01 -25.06
N ASP A 613 1.99 -40.00 -25.94
CA ASP A 613 3.17 -39.46 -26.64
C ASP A 613 4.22 -38.87 -25.67
N ASN A 614 3.78 -38.35 -24.52
CA ASN A 614 4.65 -37.71 -23.54
C ASN A 614 5.33 -38.74 -22.62
N LYS A 615 6.67 -38.78 -22.66
CA LYS A 615 7.51 -39.61 -21.80
C LYS A 615 7.13 -39.53 -20.31
N ASN A 616 6.89 -38.32 -19.78
CA ASN A 616 6.62 -38.14 -18.36
C ASN A 616 5.26 -38.74 -17.97
N THR A 617 4.25 -38.61 -18.82
CA THR A 617 2.94 -39.25 -18.61
C THR A 617 3.12 -40.76 -18.48
N ARG A 618 3.82 -41.40 -19.43
CA ARG A 618 4.09 -42.85 -19.40
C ARG A 618 4.87 -43.26 -18.16
N LEU A 619 5.93 -42.53 -17.83
CA LEU A 619 6.79 -42.78 -16.65
C LEU A 619 5.99 -42.73 -15.34
N ILE A 620 5.17 -41.69 -15.15
CA ILE A 620 4.36 -41.52 -13.93
C ILE A 620 3.22 -42.55 -13.92
N CYS A 621 2.64 -42.86 -15.07
CA CYS A 621 1.64 -43.92 -15.21
C CYS A 621 2.16 -45.28 -14.74
N CYS A 622 3.39 -45.66 -15.11
CA CYS A 622 4.02 -46.89 -14.58
C CYS A 622 4.12 -46.86 -13.05
N ARG A 623 4.44 -45.70 -12.44
CA ARG A 623 4.50 -45.55 -10.98
C ARG A 623 3.12 -45.69 -10.33
N VAL A 624 2.11 -45.04 -10.92
CA VAL A 624 0.72 -45.16 -10.48
C VAL A 624 0.29 -46.62 -10.51
N MET A 625 0.56 -47.34 -11.61
CA MET A 625 0.27 -48.76 -11.73
C MET A 625 1.01 -49.63 -10.71
N THR A 626 2.31 -49.42 -10.49
CA THR A 626 3.08 -50.11 -9.44
C THR A 626 2.36 -50.00 -8.10
N ARG A 627 1.95 -48.78 -7.75
CA ARG A 627 1.30 -48.53 -6.46
C ARG A 627 -0.12 -49.09 -6.37
N ILE A 628 -0.86 -49.14 -7.49
CA ILE A 628 -2.15 -49.84 -7.55
C ILE A 628 -1.94 -51.33 -7.27
N PHE A 629 -0.95 -51.97 -7.91
CA PHE A 629 -0.61 -53.37 -7.66
C PHE A 629 -0.21 -53.62 -6.21
N ASP A 630 0.68 -52.79 -5.65
CA ASP A 630 1.09 -52.91 -4.25
C ASP A 630 -0.09 -52.78 -3.26
N THR A 631 -1.10 -51.97 -3.60
CA THR A 631 -2.23 -51.68 -2.71
C THR A 631 -3.34 -52.73 -2.82
N MET A 632 -3.65 -53.16 -4.04
CA MET A 632 -4.76 -54.08 -4.30
C MET A 632 -4.33 -55.55 -4.20
N GLY A 633 -3.11 -55.86 -4.65
CA GLY A 633 -2.58 -57.22 -4.68
C GLY A 633 -3.52 -58.21 -5.36
N SER A 634 -3.79 -59.31 -4.66
CA SER A 634 -4.63 -60.42 -5.14
C SER A 634 -6.10 -60.06 -5.36
N ASP A 635 -6.60 -58.95 -4.80
CA ASP A 635 -7.99 -58.50 -5.00
C ASP A 635 -8.28 -58.04 -6.44
N LEU A 636 -7.24 -57.79 -7.25
CA LEU A 636 -7.43 -57.48 -8.67
C LEU A 636 -7.99 -58.67 -9.46
N GLY A 637 -7.79 -59.90 -8.98
CA GLY A 637 -8.18 -61.12 -9.66
C GLY A 637 -7.19 -61.53 -10.76
N GLN A 638 -6.96 -62.84 -10.88
CA GLN A 638 -5.94 -63.40 -11.77
C GLN A 638 -6.26 -63.12 -13.26
N ASP A 639 -7.49 -63.33 -13.70
CA ASP A 639 -7.91 -63.06 -15.09
C ASP A 639 -7.63 -61.61 -15.52
N ARG A 640 -7.88 -60.65 -14.62
CA ARG A 640 -7.62 -59.23 -14.89
C ARG A 640 -6.14 -58.97 -14.99
N LEU A 641 -5.34 -59.51 -14.07
CA LEU A 641 -3.89 -59.39 -14.11
C LEU A 641 -3.33 -59.96 -15.43
N HIS A 642 -3.79 -61.13 -15.87
CA HIS A 642 -3.34 -61.73 -17.14
C HIS A 642 -3.66 -60.89 -18.38
N ASN A 643 -4.66 -60.02 -18.33
CA ASN A 643 -4.95 -59.08 -19.42
C ASN A 643 -4.02 -57.85 -19.43
N ILE A 644 -3.23 -57.61 -18.37
CA ILE A 644 -2.40 -56.39 -18.21
C ILE A 644 -0.95 -56.60 -18.67
N TYR A 645 -0.36 -57.77 -18.42
CA TYR A 645 1.07 -57.98 -18.74
C TYR A 645 1.46 -57.72 -20.21
N PRO A 646 0.60 -57.93 -21.23
CA PRO A 646 0.98 -57.63 -22.61
C PRO A 646 1.29 -56.13 -22.81
N ASP A 647 0.54 -55.24 -22.15
CA ASP A 647 0.77 -53.80 -22.23
C ASP A 647 2.02 -53.37 -21.45
N LEU A 648 2.31 -54.05 -20.33
CA LEU A 648 3.59 -53.87 -19.63
C LEU A 648 4.78 -54.29 -20.49
N LEU A 649 4.68 -55.42 -21.20
CA LEU A 649 5.73 -55.88 -22.12
C LEU A 649 5.96 -54.85 -23.24
N LYS A 650 4.91 -54.28 -23.83
CA LYS A 650 5.06 -53.23 -24.86
C LYS A 650 5.87 -52.02 -24.36
N ARG A 651 5.87 -51.69 -23.06
CA ARG A 651 6.69 -50.58 -22.52
C ARG A 651 8.18 -50.92 -22.43
N LEU A 652 8.58 -52.17 -22.60
CA LEU A 652 9.99 -52.52 -22.75
C LEU A 652 10.55 -52.16 -24.13
N ASP A 653 9.68 -51.85 -25.10
CA ASP A 653 10.01 -51.25 -26.41
C ASP A 653 9.96 -49.70 -26.40
N ASP A 654 9.77 -49.07 -25.23
CA ASP A 654 9.66 -47.60 -25.14
C ASP A 654 10.93 -46.89 -25.62
N SER A 655 10.78 -45.70 -26.21
CA SER A 655 11.93 -44.89 -26.63
C SER A 655 12.78 -44.37 -25.47
N SER A 656 12.26 -44.38 -24.24
CA SER A 656 12.97 -43.92 -23.05
C SER A 656 13.40 -45.04 -22.10
N ASN A 657 14.71 -45.16 -21.88
CA ASN A 657 15.25 -46.14 -20.91
C ASN A 657 14.71 -45.96 -19.48
N GLU A 658 14.34 -44.74 -19.07
CA GLU A 658 13.68 -44.52 -17.77
C GLU A 658 12.31 -45.22 -17.68
N VAL A 659 11.53 -45.17 -18.76
CA VAL A 659 10.23 -45.85 -18.85
C VAL A 659 10.43 -47.37 -18.86
N ARG A 660 11.41 -47.85 -19.63
CA ARG A 660 11.77 -49.28 -19.71
C ARG A 660 12.22 -49.83 -18.35
N ILE A 661 12.97 -49.05 -17.57
CA ILE A 661 13.42 -49.45 -16.23
C ILE A 661 12.27 -49.40 -15.22
N ILE A 662 11.43 -48.35 -15.23
CA ILE A 662 10.31 -48.28 -14.27
C ILE A 662 9.29 -49.38 -14.53
N VAL A 663 9.04 -49.75 -15.81
CA VAL A 663 8.05 -50.79 -16.10
C VAL A 663 8.52 -52.15 -15.60
N CYS A 664 9.83 -52.42 -15.56
CA CYS A 664 10.34 -53.62 -14.89
C CYS A 664 9.94 -53.66 -13.41
N LYS A 665 9.98 -52.52 -12.70
CA LYS A 665 9.51 -52.42 -11.31
C LYS A 665 7.99 -52.59 -11.21
N THR A 666 7.24 -52.01 -12.15
CA THR A 666 5.80 -52.24 -12.28
C THR A 666 5.48 -53.71 -12.51
N PHE A 667 6.30 -54.42 -13.30
CA PHE A 667 6.18 -55.86 -13.56
C PHE A 667 6.43 -56.69 -12.29
N LEU A 668 7.40 -56.30 -11.45
CA LEU A 668 7.63 -56.97 -10.17
C LEU A 668 6.42 -56.84 -9.23
N ALA A 669 5.87 -55.63 -9.06
CA ALA A 669 4.67 -55.41 -8.25
C ALA A 669 3.44 -56.13 -8.81
N TYR A 670 3.31 -56.18 -10.13
CA TYR A 670 2.33 -57.00 -10.84
C TYR A 670 2.46 -58.49 -10.49
N LEU A 671 3.68 -59.04 -10.48
CA LEU A 671 3.92 -60.44 -10.12
C LEU A 671 3.61 -60.71 -8.64
N ASP A 672 3.93 -59.76 -7.76
CA ASP A 672 3.61 -59.84 -6.33
C ASP A 672 2.09 -59.87 -6.08
N SER A 673 1.27 -59.40 -7.02
CA SER A 673 -0.18 -59.43 -6.93
C SER A 673 -0.79 -60.84 -7.05
N PHE A 674 -0.05 -61.86 -7.49
CA PHE A 674 -0.55 -63.23 -7.60
C PHE A 674 -0.43 -64.07 -6.31
N GLU A 675 0.29 -63.57 -5.28
CA GLU A 675 0.68 -64.34 -4.08
C GLU A 675 1.35 -65.70 -4.40
N ASP A 676 1.48 -66.60 -3.41
CA ASP A 676 1.98 -67.99 -3.58
C ASP A 676 0.97 -68.93 -4.29
N LYS A 677 -0.07 -68.39 -4.95
CA LYS A 677 -1.22 -69.15 -5.49
C LYS A 677 -1.32 -69.07 -7.03
N TYR A 678 -0.18 -68.96 -7.72
CA TYR A 678 -0.17 -68.96 -9.18
C TYR A 678 -0.38 -70.38 -9.72
N ASP A 679 -1.50 -70.63 -10.43
CA ASP A 679 -1.73 -71.91 -11.10
C ASP A 679 -0.93 -71.98 -12.41
N THR A 680 0.22 -72.65 -12.32
CA THR A 680 1.14 -72.82 -13.45
C THR A 680 0.62 -73.75 -14.54
N VAL A 681 -0.43 -74.54 -14.26
CA VAL A 681 -1.08 -75.43 -15.24
C VAL A 681 -2.14 -74.64 -16.00
N LEU A 682 -3.03 -73.95 -15.28
CA LEU A 682 -4.12 -73.17 -15.87
C LEU A 682 -3.58 -72.00 -16.71
N TYR A 683 -2.63 -71.24 -16.17
CA TYR A 683 -2.10 -70.03 -16.82
C TYR A 683 -0.75 -70.23 -17.50
N ARG A 684 -0.47 -71.48 -17.91
CA ARG A 684 0.77 -71.88 -18.56
C ARG A 684 1.12 -70.99 -19.77
N ALA A 685 0.13 -70.69 -20.61
CA ALA A 685 0.33 -69.90 -21.84
C ALA A 685 0.72 -68.45 -21.55
N HIS A 686 0.15 -67.83 -20.50
CA HIS A 686 0.53 -66.48 -20.08
C HIS A 686 1.96 -66.47 -19.53
N LEU A 687 2.34 -67.49 -18.75
CA LEU A 687 3.69 -67.64 -18.22
C LEU A 687 4.73 -67.79 -19.33
N GLU A 688 4.47 -68.64 -20.31
CA GLU A 688 5.29 -68.80 -21.50
C GLU A 688 5.40 -67.49 -22.31
N GLY A 689 4.29 -66.78 -22.48
CA GLY A 689 4.26 -65.47 -23.15
C GLY A 689 5.11 -64.41 -22.44
N MET A 690 5.05 -64.36 -21.11
CA MET A 690 5.88 -63.44 -20.31
C MET A 690 7.37 -63.78 -20.42
N TYR A 691 7.75 -65.06 -20.31
CA TYR A 691 9.16 -65.45 -20.48
C TYR A 691 9.69 -65.08 -21.86
N LYS A 692 8.97 -65.45 -22.93
CA LYS A 692 9.39 -65.14 -24.30
C LYS A 692 9.53 -63.64 -24.53
N GLY A 693 8.57 -62.84 -24.05
CA GLY A 693 8.63 -61.38 -24.16
C GLY A 693 9.81 -60.78 -23.41
N LEU A 694 9.99 -61.15 -22.15
CA LEU A 694 11.09 -60.62 -21.32
C LEU A 694 12.47 -61.05 -21.81
N LEU A 695 12.63 -62.28 -22.32
CA LEU A 695 13.91 -62.78 -22.82
C LEU A 695 14.42 -61.99 -24.02
N ILE A 696 13.54 -61.45 -24.87
CA ILE A 696 13.93 -60.53 -25.96
C ILE A 696 14.68 -59.33 -25.40
N HIS A 697 14.17 -58.73 -24.32
CA HIS A 697 14.77 -57.55 -23.68
C HIS A 697 15.93 -57.87 -22.74
N LEU A 698 16.15 -59.14 -22.39
CA LEU A 698 17.37 -59.55 -21.69
C LEU A 698 18.62 -59.42 -22.58
N ASP A 699 18.45 -59.40 -23.91
CA ASP A 699 19.54 -59.15 -24.86
C ASP A 699 19.77 -57.66 -25.21
N ASP A 700 19.19 -56.74 -24.42
CA ASP A 700 19.27 -55.30 -24.69
C ASP A 700 20.72 -54.76 -24.75
N PRO A 701 21.02 -53.74 -25.57
CA PRO A 701 22.29 -53.01 -25.54
C PRO A 701 22.69 -52.41 -24.20
N ASP A 702 21.74 -51.96 -23.38
CA ASP A 702 21.97 -51.26 -22.11
C ASP A 702 21.95 -52.23 -20.92
N ASN A 703 23.10 -52.36 -20.25
CA ASN A 703 23.26 -53.25 -19.09
C ASN A 703 22.24 -52.98 -17.98
N LYS A 704 21.79 -51.73 -17.77
CA LYS A 704 20.81 -51.41 -16.72
C LYS A 704 19.43 -52.01 -17.03
N ILE A 705 19.08 -52.10 -18.31
CA ILE A 705 17.83 -52.72 -18.76
C ILE A 705 17.95 -54.23 -18.65
N GLN A 706 19.09 -54.79 -19.06
CA GLN A 706 19.37 -56.22 -18.89
C GLN A 706 19.27 -56.64 -17.42
N GLU A 707 19.85 -55.86 -16.50
CA GLU A 707 19.75 -56.08 -15.06
C GLU A 707 18.31 -55.98 -14.54
N ALA A 708 17.56 -54.95 -14.95
CA ALA A 708 16.17 -54.79 -14.54
C ALA A 708 15.28 -55.95 -15.03
N VAL A 709 15.44 -56.37 -16.29
CA VAL A 709 14.71 -57.50 -16.89
C VAL A 709 15.13 -58.83 -16.27
N LEU A 710 16.42 -59.00 -15.97
CA LEU A 710 16.93 -60.19 -15.28
C LEU A 710 16.21 -60.41 -13.95
N GLU A 711 16.04 -59.35 -13.15
CA GLU A 711 15.34 -59.45 -11.86
C GLU A 711 13.88 -59.83 -12.02
N VAL A 712 13.18 -59.29 -13.03
CA VAL A 712 11.81 -59.73 -13.37
C VAL A 712 11.79 -61.21 -13.77
N LEU A 713 12.71 -61.64 -14.63
CA LEU A 713 12.82 -63.03 -15.09
C LEU A 713 13.15 -64.01 -13.96
N LYS A 714 13.97 -63.62 -12.99
CA LYS A 714 14.20 -64.43 -11.78
C LYS A 714 12.92 -64.56 -10.96
N LYS A 715 12.22 -63.45 -10.73
CA LYS A 715 10.98 -63.42 -9.93
C LYS A 715 9.87 -64.26 -10.54
N ILE A 716 9.58 -64.09 -11.84
CA ILE A 716 8.59 -64.92 -12.52
C ILE A 716 9.08 -66.36 -12.70
N GLY A 717 10.39 -66.53 -12.89
CA GLY A 717 11.08 -67.80 -13.01
C GLY A 717 10.87 -68.74 -11.83
N SER A 718 10.73 -68.21 -10.61
CA SER A 718 10.49 -69.02 -9.42
C SER A 718 9.15 -69.73 -9.42
N LEU A 719 8.17 -69.25 -10.21
CA LEU A 719 6.86 -69.89 -10.34
C LEU A 719 6.94 -71.21 -11.12
N HIS A 720 7.72 -71.25 -12.20
CA HIS A 720 7.94 -72.49 -12.96
C HIS A 720 9.38 -72.58 -13.52
N PRO A 721 10.37 -72.91 -12.66
CA PRO A 721 11.78 -72.88 -13.03
C PRO A 721 12.14 -73.77 -14.23
N GLY A 722 11.50 -74.94 -14.36
CA GLY A 722 11.74 -75.85 -15.48
C GLY A 722 11.33 -75.30 -16.85
N MET A 723 10.29 -74.46 -16.91
CA MET A 723 9.85 -73.82 -18.15
C MET A 723 10.77 -72.66 -18.49
N LEU A 724 11.16 -71.85 -17.49
CA LEU A 724 12.16 -70.80 -17.70
C LEU A 724 13.45 -71.38 -18.28
N LEU A 725 13.92 -72.53 -17.76
CA LEU A 725 15.12 -73.19 -18.27
C LEU A 725 14.97 -73.55 -19.76
N GLN A 726 13.85 -74.15 -20.15
CA GLN A 726 13.54 -74.50 -21.54
C GLN A 726 13.52 -73.26 -22.44
N GLU A 727 12.84 -72.20 -22.02
CA GLU A 727 12.73 -70.96 -22.79
C GLU A 727 14.09 -70.27 -22.95
N VAL A 728 14.88 -70.14 -21.88
CA VAL A 728 16.22 -69.53 -21.93
C VAL A 728 17.17 -70.33 -22.82
N GLU A 729 17.18 -71.67 -22.72
CA GLU A 729 18.02 -72.52 -23.58
C GLU A 729 17.66 -72.39 -25.06
N SER A 730 16.37 -72.20 -25.38
CA SER A 730 15.88 -72.04 -26.75
C SER A 730 16.36 -70.76 -27.43
N VAL A 731 16.67 -69.71 -26.66
CA VAL A 731 17.07 -68.39 -27.18
C VAL A 731 18.52 -68.01 -26.89
N LYS A 732 19.20 -68.66 -25.93
CA LYS A 732 20.57 -68.31 -25.50
C LYS A 732 21.57 -68.13 -26.64
N HIS A 733 21.50 -68.98 -27.68
CA HIS A 733 22.41 -68.92 -28.83
C HIS A 733 22.14 -67.73 -29.76
N LYS A 734 20.97 -67.09 -29.65
CA LYS A 734 20.55 -65.91 -30.41
C LYS A 734 20.94 -64.60 -29.73
N HIS A 735 21.28 -64.64 -28.43
CA HIS A 735 21.64 -63.45 -27.67
C HIS A 735 23.06 -62.99 -28.01
N ARG A 736 23.27 -61.68 -28.13
CA ARG A 736 24.58 -61.04 -28.30
C ARG A 736 25.54 -61.35 -27.15
N THR A 737 25.03 -61.44 -25.92
CA THR A 737 25.81 -61.86 -24.75
C THR A 737 25.10 -62.97 -23.98
N GLN A 738 25.83 -64.02 -23.63
CA GLN A 738 25.28 -65.16 -22.90
C GLN A 738 25.36 -65.00 -21.37
N THR A 739 25.95 -63.92 -20.87
CA THR A 739 26.22 -63.72 -19.43
C THR A 739 24.94 -63.80 -18.59
N TYR A 740 23.92 -63.01 -18.94
CA TYR A 740 22.67 -62.99 -18.17
C TYR A 740 21.82 -64.24 -18.39
N CYS A 741 21.85 -64.86 -19.58
CA CYS A 741 21.22 -66.17 -19.81
C CYS A 741 21.86 -67.27 -18.95
N ASN A 742 23.19 -67.27 -18.82
CA ASN A 742 23.90 -68.21 -17.95
C ASN A 742 23.52 -68.01 -16.48
N GLN A 743 23.36 -66.76 -16.04
CA GLN A 743 22.87 -66.46 -14.69
C GLN A 743 21.45 -67.00 -14.46
N LEU A 744 20.52 -66.81 -15.41
CA LEU A 744 19.17 -67.37 -15.31
C LEU A 744 19.16 -68.89 -15.33
N ILE A 745 19.97 -69.54 -16.17
CA ILE A 745 20.09 -71.00 -16.20
C ILE A 745 20.57 -71.53 -14.86
N ASN A 746 21.60 -70.92 -14.27
CA ASN A 746 22.11 -71.33 -12.96
C ASN A 746 21.04 -71.14 -11.89
N TYR A 747 20.40 -69.97 -11.85
CA TYR A 747 19.31 -69.67 -10.92
C TYR A 747 18.14 -70.66 -11.04
N ALA A 748 17.68 -70.95 -12.27
CA ALA A 748 16.60 -71.90 -12.52
C ALA A 748 16.99 -73.33 -12.11
N LYS A 749 18.23 -73.76 -12.39
CA LYS A 749 18.74 -75.08 -11.97
C LYS A 749 18.80 -75.20 -10.44
N ASP A 750 19.27 -74.16 -9.76
CA ASP A 750 19.32 -74.13 -8.30
C ASP A 750 17.91 -74.29 -7.72
N LEU A 751 16.91 -73.59 -8.27
CA LEU A 751 15.51 -73.73 -7.86
C LEU A 751 14.91 -75.12 -8.19
N VAL A 752 15.17 -75.68 -9.38
CA VAL A 752 14.72 -77.05 -9.74
C VAL A 752 15.37 -78.09 -8.81
N SER A 753 16.60 -77.85 -8.35
CA SER A 753 17.28 -78.74 -7.42
C SER A 753 16.83 -78.60 -5.96
N ALA A 754 16.18 -77.48 -5.64
CA ALA A 754 15.67 -77.15 -4.30
C ALA A 754 14.15 -77.39 -4.14
N SER A 755 13.44 -77.68 -5.23
CA SER A 755 12.01 -78.06 -5.28
C SER A 755 11.86 -79.57 -5.44
#